data_AF-A0A075JHL3-F1
#
_entry.id   AF-A0A075JHL3-F1
#
_cell.length_a   1.000
_cell.length_b   1.000
_cell.length_c   1.000
_cell.angle_alpha   90.00
_cell.angle_beta   90.00
_cell.angle_gamma   90.00
#
_symmetry.space_group_name_H-M   'P 1'
#
loop_
_entity.id
_entity.type
_entity.pdbx_description
1 polymer ?
#
loop_
_entity_poly.entity_id
_entity_poly.type
_entity_poly.pdbx_seq_one_letter_code
_entity_poly.pdbx_strand_id
1 'polypeptide(L)'
;MREAISDFSSPSGKVQTFVGLASRRLASVMGHTPTEPSFTRCRTARELHGYALRVTSSPAARPSISVLTITYNGARYLPTLMASLARQDADFPWEYVVVDNGSTDGTWDVVSELARTLPAPVRMIDGGAKPGNIPYVRNLAAASARADYLVYCDQDDIVEPGWLAAAEDGLRQHEALMGLIHDMTPVDAPPRVMNPSVYTDMPIVESCNFAVRRATLEAAGGFDEDLAGYGMDDSELALRLRKKGHAIVGWPSMRIQARQTVGTMNRIRKVFSSARTEMVVWQKHADVYGDRRNRRYLCKETRTNLRTGWLAVRGGSGVSKDRGARAVVTSAGHLYERVRPRAARSSVVEPPCQPKTSESFDHIVITQFSAVFAPDAEPASQEWCWYRLAIFRKLLCPSMRSQSGAAPFTWLVYFDDRCSSGFRAAVDELAAGLFVPIWTHDVYWDRVVRDVEKLSTREYLITTRVDSDDALSRGFIRSVQEEFARQDLLFVTFPRGLQLDDKGRVYSYDEPSGPFMSLIERRGSEPPRVVLSHAHFNHGLVRRHGPIREVITGGRPMWLQYIHGTNVANAVRGVRVPAATLSRWFDVEMHARPDASWLIFATDLVRSHAARVRFWGGTPYYAVEYVDALFDRIRGTHVKKPAGASVHGPPLLSALVRSRKGVSMLVRRGGS
;
A
#
# COMPACT_ATOMS: atom_id res chain seq x y z
N MET A 1 33.54 37.55 -7.92
CA MET A 1 33.27 36.14 -8.34
C MET A 1 33.92 35.83 -9.69
N ARG A 2 35.11 36.39 -9.94
CA ARG A 2 35.99 36.18 -11.11
C ARG A 2 37.44 36.16 -10.59
N GLU A 3 37.78 35.16 -9.79
CA GLU A 3 39.16 34.82 -9.39
C GLU A 3 39.08 33.64 -8.41
N ALA A 4 39.32 32.43 -8.93
CA ALA A 4 39.77 31.23 -8.20
C ALA A 4 39.67 30.01 -9.13
N ILE A 5 40.33 30.09 -10.29
CA ILE A 5 40.76 28.93 -11.07
C ILE A 5 42.18 29.26 -11.53
N SER A 6 43.18 28.72 -10.84
CA SER A 6 44.47 28.38 -11.45
C SER A 6 45.19 27.34 -10.58
N ASP A 7 45.92 26.48 -11.28
CA ASP A 7 46.97 25.59 -10.78
C ASP A 7 46.53 24.27 -10.13
N PHE A 8 46.47 23.21 -10.95
CA PHE A 8 47.61 22.30 -11.08
C PHE A 8 47.37 21.27 -12.19
N SER A 9 48.18 21.36 -13.25
CA SER A 9 48.36 20.36 -14.29
C SER A 9 49.68 19.60 -14.06
N SER A 10 49.59 18.26 -13.92
CA SER A 10 50.44 17.14 -14.45
C SER A 10 51.94 17.43 -14.81
N PRO A 11 52.94 16.51 -14.62
CA PRO A 11 52.88 15.13 -15.12
C PRO A 11 53.76 14.01 -14.48
N SER A 12 53.60 12.80 -15.04
CA SER A 12 54.40 11.55 -14.97
C SER A 12 53.74 10.44 -14.12
N GLY A 13 53.63 9.17 -14.54
CA GLY A 13 54.07 8.45 -15.73
C GLY A 13 54.00 6.94 -15.41
N LYS A 14 53.39 6.17 -16.32
CA LYS A 14 53.41 4.69 -16.44
C LYS A 14 52.64 3.86 -15.38
N VAL A 15 51.44 3.40 -15.74
CA VAL A 15 51.13 1.95 -15.93
C VAL A 15 50.10 1.85 -17.07
N GLN A 16 50.59 1.59 -18.29
CA GLN A 16 49.81 1.03 -19.40
C GLN A 16 49.85 -0.49 -19.27
N THR A 17 48.71 -1.17 -19.17
CA THR A 17 48.41 -2.37 -19.98
C THR A 17 46.94 -2.78 -19.85
N PHE A 18 46.35 -3.16 -20.99
CA PHE A 18 45.09 -3.90 -21.17
C PHE A 18 43.74 -3.17 -20.97
N VAL A 19 43.40 -2.28 -21.91
CA VAL A 19 42.02 -2.14 -22.41
C VAL A 19 42.09 -2.02 -23.93
N GLY A 20 41.66 -3.06 -24.63
CA GLY A 20 41.63 -3.08 -26.09
C GLY A 20 41.13 -4.40 -26.63
N LEU A 21 39.84 -4.70 -26.44
CA LEU A 21 39.04 -5.65 -27.25
C LEU A 21 37.62 -5.76 -26.66
N ALA A 22 36.69 -4.95 -27.15
CA ALA A 22 35.26 -5.27 -27.32
C ALA A 22 34.44 -4.03 -27.70
N SER A 23 34.85 -3.31 -28.76
CA SER A 23 34.03 -2.28 -29.42
C SER A 23 34.01 -2.58 -30.91
N ARG A 24 33.27 -3.61 -31.31
CA ARG A 24 32.85 -3.91 -32.70
C ARG A 24 31.88 -5.10 -32.71
N ARG A 25 30.61 -4.81 -32.42
CA ARG A 25 29.38 -5.49 -32.91
C ARG A 25 28.21 -5.05 -32.05
N LEU A 26 27.56 -3.96 -32.45
CA LEU A 26 26.15 -3.65 -32.17
C LEU A 26 25.72 -2.48 -33.06
N ALA A 27 25.99 -2.64 -34.36
CA ALA A 27 25.46 -1.81 -35.43
C ALA A 27 24.95 -2.76 -36.53
N SER A 28 23.91 -3.55 -36.22
CA SER A 28 23.15 -4.29 -37.24
C SER A 28 21.76 -4.77 -36.79
N VAL A 29 21.16 -4.21 -35.73
CA VAL A 29 19.76 -4.52 -35.36
C VAL A 29 19.06 -3.25 -34.87
N MET A 30 19.03 -2.21 -35.71
CA MET A 30 18.07 -1.12 -35.58
C MET A 30 17.51 -0.84 -36.96
N GLY A 31 16.34 -1.42 -37.21
CA GLY A 31 15.62 -1.31 -38.46
C GLY A 31 14.21 -1.85 -38.31
N HIS A 32 13.45 -1.36 -37.31
CA HIS A 32 12.00 -1.35 -37.34
C HIS A 32 11.49 -0.18 -36.49
N THR A 33 10.87 0.76 -37.17
CA THR A 33 10.02 1.82 -36.62
C THR A 33 8.78 1.21 -35.97
N PRO A 34 8.44 1.53 -34.70
CA PRO A 34 7.12 1.23 -34.17
C PRO A 34 6.15 2.30 -34.68
N THR A 35 5.18 1.89 -35.48
CA THR A 35 3.97 2.67 -35.74
C THR A 35 3.17 2.82 -34.45
N GLU A 36 2.56 4.00 -34.28
CA GLU A 36 1.77 4.40 -33.11
C GLU A 36 0.64 3.39 -32.79
N PRO A 37 0.43 3.01 -31.51
CA PRO A 37 -0.83 2.41 -31.10
C PRO A 37 -1.87 3.52 -30.95
N SER A 38 -2.85 3.52 -31.86
CA SER A 38 -4.06 4.33 -31.77
C SER A 38 -4.73 4.15 -30.41
N PHE A 39 -4.79 5.21 -29.62
CA PHE A 39 -5.61 5.29 -28.40
C PHE A 39 -7.06 5.03 -28.76
N THR A 40 -7.57 3.84 -28.43
CA THR A 40 -8.98 3.51 -28.60
C THR A 40 -9.75 4.10 -27.44
N ARG A 41 -10.75 4.93 -27.76
CA ARG A 41 -11.68 5.61 -26.82
C ARG A 41 -12.19 4.66 -25.73
N CYS A 42 -11.97 5.00 -24.46
CA CYS A 42 -12.67 4.38 -23.33
C CYS A 42 -14.17 4.68 -23.42
N ARG A 43 -14.98 3.62 -23.51
CA ARG A 43 -16.44 3.68 -23.47
C ARG A 43 -16.93 3.81 -22.03
N THR A 44 -18.06 4.49 -21.83
CA THR A 44 -18.58 4.84 -20.49
C THR A 44 -19.42 3.70 -19.88
N ALA A 45 -19.58 3.68 -18.56
CA ALA A 45 -20.34 2.67 -17.81
C ALA A 45 -21.82 2.50 -18.21
N ARG A 46 -22.38 3.46 -18.96
CA ARG A 46 -23.74 3.34 -19.52
C ARG A 46 -23.78 2.45 -20.78
N GLU A 47 -22.65 2.23 -21.43
CA GLU A 47 -22.50 1.30 -22.56
C GLU A 47 -22.15 -0.13 -22.08
N LEU A 48 -21.69 -0.29 -20.82
CA LEU A 48 -21.36 -1.59 -20.21
C LEU A 48 -22.58 -2.43 -19.80
N HIS A 49 -23.79 -1.85 -19.74
CA HIS A 49 -25.03 -2.63 -19.58
C HIS A 49 -25.40 -3.45 -20.84
N GLY A 50 -24.67 -3.28 -21.94
CA GLY A 50 -24.85 -4.05 -23.18
C GLY A 50 -24.00 -5.33 -23.28
N TYR A 51 -23.11 -5.61 -22.32
CA TYR A 51 -22.27 -6.82 -22.31
C TYR A 51 -22.89 -7.97 -21.51
N ALA A 52 -24.19 -8.22 -21.73
CA ALA A 52 -24.69 -9.58 -21.64
C ALA A 52 -24.04 -10.36 -22.81
N LEU A 53 -22.79 -10.80 -22.61
CA LEU A 53 -22.09 -11.69 -23.52
C LEU A 53 -23.04 -12.83 -23.86
N ARG A 54 -23.27 -13.04 -25.17
CA ARG A 54 -24.17 -14.05 -25.72
C ARG A 54 -24.05 -15.34 -24.90
N VAL A 55 -25.11 -15.66 -24.17
CA VAL A 55 -25.43 -17.03 -23.80
C VAL A 55 -25.46 -17.78 -25.13
N THR A 56 -24.42 -18.56 -25.43
CA THR A 56 -24.51 -19.57 -26.48
C THR A 56 -25.53 -20.57 -25.98
N SER A 57 -26.79 -20.34 -26.36
CA SER A 57 -27.93 -21.20 -26.11
C SER A 57 -27.79 -22.45 -27.00
N SER A 58 -26.98 -23.39 -26.55
CA SER A 58 -27.34 -24.79 -26.64
C SER A 58 -27.79 -25.20 -25.23
N PRO A 59 -28.74 -26.14 -25.02
CA PRO A 59 -28.91 -26.76 -23.71
C PRO A 59 -27.66 -27.62 -23.46
N ALA A 60 -26.53 -26.96 -23.20
CA ALA A 60 -25.27 -27.61 -22.96
C ALA A 60 -25.46 -28.48 -21.72
N ALA A 61 -25.12 -29.76 -21.86
CA ALA A 61 -25.05 -30.68 -20.75
C ALA A 61 -24.37 -30.00 -19.56
N ARG A 62 -24.91 -30.18 -18.35
CA ARG A 62 -24.32 -29.60 -17.14
C ARG A 62 -22.82 -29.91 -17.11
N PRO A 63 -21.94 -28.91 -16.90
CA PRO A 63 -20.51 -29.16 -16.89
C PRO A 63 -20.17 -30.14 -15.75
N SER A 64 -19.28 -31.09 -16.02
CA SER A 64 -18.75 -32.00 -15.01
C SER A 64 -17.82 -31.28 -14.06
N ILE A 65 -17.03 -30.32 -14.57
CA ILE A 65 -16.08 -29.50 -13.79
C ILE A 65 -16.33 -28.01 -14.02
N SER A 66 -16.26 -27.23 -12.94
CA SER A 66 -16.08 -25.77 -12.98
C SER A 66 -14.66 -25.45 -12.51
N VAL A 67 -13.84 -24.92 -13.41
CA VAL A 67 -12.51 -24.38 -13.08
C VAL A 67 -12.67 -23.00 -12.48
N LEU A 68 -12.11 -22.76 -11.30
CA LEU A 68 -12.31 -21.55 -10.51
C LEU A 68 -10.99 -20.81 -10.34
N THR A 69 -10.93 -19.59 -10.86
CA THR A 69 -9.80 -18.68 -10.64
C THR A 69 -10.29 -17.38 -10.04
N ILE A 70 -9.61 -16.95 -8.97
CA ILE A 70 -9.78 -15.60 -8.42
C ILE A 70 -8.67 -14.72 -8.97
N THR A 71 -9.00 -13.48 -9.32
CA THR A 71 -8.04 -12.56 -9.93
C THR A 71 -8.08 -11.17 -9.31
N TYR A 72 -6.93 -10.51 -9.30
CA TYR A 72 -6.78 -9.09 -9.01
C TYR A 72 -5.53 -8.60 -9.72
N ASN A 73 -5.72 -7.67 -10.65
CA ASN A 73 -4.74 -7.21 -11.62
C ASN A 73 -4.02 -8.38 -12.33
N GLY A 74 -4.83 -9.24 -12.93
CA GLY A 74 -4.41 -10.48 -13.58
C GLY A 74 -4.06 -10.33 -15.06
N ALA A 75 -4.15 -9.14 -15.66
CA ALA A 75 -3.99 -8.94 -17.10
C ALA A 75 -2.65 -9.50 -17.63
N ARG A 76 -1.61 -9.44 -16.79
CA ARG A 76 -0.28 -9.98 -17.10
C ARG A 76 -0.20 -11.52 -17.06
N TYR A 77 -1.00 -12.19 -16.25
CA TYR A 77 -0.83 -13.60 -15.89
C TYR A 77 -1.85 -14.52 -16.56
N LEU A 78 -3.10 -14.06 -16.63
CA LEU A 78 -4.22 -14.81 -17.20
C LEU A 78 -3.99 -15.30 -18.64
N PRO A 79 -3.27 -14.57 -19.54
CA PRO A 79 -2.95 -15.11 -20.87
C PRO A 79 -2.21 -16.45 -20.82
N THR A 80 -1.26 -16.61 -19.90
CA THR A 80 -0.49 -17.84 -19.75
C THR A 80 -1.35 -18.97 -19.17
N LEU A 81 -2.14 -18.69 -18.13
CA LEU A 81 -3.07 -19.66 -17.55
C LEU A 81 -4.11 -20.13 -18.57
N MET A 82 -4.78 -19.20 -19.24
CA MET A 82 -5.82 -19.49 -20.23
C MET A 82 -5.28 -20.26 -21.43
N ALA A 83 -4.05 -19.97 -21.87
CA ALA A 83 -3.37 -20.77 -22.89
C ALA A 83 -3.08 -22.22 -22.44
N SER A 84 -2.83 -22.45 -21.15
CA SER A 84 -2.67 -23.81 -20.60
C SER A 84 -4.01 -24.54 -20.42
N LEU A 85 -5.07 -23.82 -20.06
CA LEU A 85 -6.45 -24.34 -20.01
C LEU A 85 -6.99 -24.72 -21.40
N ALA A 86 -6.61 -23.99 -22.44
CA ALA A 86 -6.99 -24.30 -23.82
C ALA A 86 -6.39 -25.61 -24.35
N ARG A 87 -5.36 -26.15 -23.68
CA ARG A 87 -4.68 -27.41 -24.06
C ARG A 87 -5.14 -28.62 -23.25
N GLN A 88 -6.22 -28.49 -22.47
CA GLN A 88 -6.70 -29.60 -21.65
C GLN A 88 -7.30 -30.71 -22.52
N ASP A 89 -6.89 -31.94 -22.22
CA ASP A 89 -7.51 -33.14 -22.76
C ASP A 89 -8.71 -33.51 -21.88
N ALA A 90 -9.89 -33.05 -22.29
CA ALA A 90 -11.16 -33.28 -21.58
C ALA A 90 -12.24 -33.68 -22.57
N ASP A 91 -12.71 -34.91 -22.47
CA ASP A 91 -13.79 -35.49 -23.26
C ASP A 91 -15.18 -35.26 -22.63
N PHE A 92 -15.24 -34.50 -21.55
CA PHE A 92 -16.45 -34.10 -20.83
C PHE A 92 -16.64 -32.58 -20.83
N PRO A 93 -17.88 -32.07 -20.70
CA PRO A 93 -18.14 -30.63 -20.65
C PRO A 93 -17.56 -30.02 -19.36
N TRP A 94 -16.90 -28.88 -19.48
CA TRP A 94 -16.42 -28.09 -18.34
C TRP A 94 -16.66 -26.59 -18.60
N GLU A 95 -16.57 -25.77 -17.55
CA GLU A 95 -16.64 -24.30 -17.66
C GLU A 95 -15.47 -23.65 -16.90
N TYR A 96 -15.15 -22.41 -17.27
CA TYR A 96 -14.16 -21.59 -16.57
C TYR A 96 -14.83 -20.37 -15.93
N VAL A 97 -14.71 -20.25 -14.61
CA VAL A 97 -15.25 -19.13 -13.82
C VAL A 97 -14.09 -18.31 -13.28
N VAL A 98 -14.05 -17.04 -13.68
CA VAL A 98 -13.07 -16.06 -13.21
C VAL A 98 -13.77 -15.03 -12.34
N VAL A 99 -13.37 -14.92 -11.08
CA VAL A 99 -13.92 -13.91 -10.16
C VAL A 99 -12.91 -12.80 -9.98
N ASP A 100 -13.25 -11.60 -10.43
CA ASP A 100 -12.38 -10.42 -10.33
C ASP A 100 -12.63 -9.63 -9.03
N ASN A 101 -11.60 -9.49 -8.20
CA ASN A 101 -11.66 -8.74 -6.94
C ASN A 101 -11.35 -7.25 -7.11
N GLY A 102 -11.89 -6.62 -8.15
CA GLY A 102 -11.76 -5.19 -8.43
C GLY A 102 -10.48 -4.79 -9.17
N SER A 103 -10.13 -5.48 -10.26
CA SER A 103 -8.95 -5.14 -11.08
C SER A 103 -9.06 -3.78 -11.77
N THR A 104 -7.92 -3.14 -12.03
CA THR A 104 -7.81 -1.82 -12.68
C THR A 104 -6.83 -1.79 -13.85
N ASP A 105 -6.31 -2.95 -14.26
CA ASP A 105 -5.22 -3.10 -15.24
C ASP A 105 -5.69 -3.61 -16.62
N GLY A 106 -7.00 -3.59 -16.89
CA GLY A 106 -7.58 -4.15 -18.11
C GLY A 106 -7.83 -5.66 -18.07
N THR A 107 -7.80 -6.31 -16.90
CA THR A 107 -8.07 -7.75 -16.73
C THR A 107 -9.36 -8.21 -17.42
N TRP A 108 -10.45 -7.44 -17.33
CA TRP A 108 -11.72 -7.77 -17.99
C TRP A 108 -11.63 -7.85 -19.51
N ASP A 109 -10.91 -6.91 -20.12
CA ASP A 109 -10.72 -6.88 -21.57
C ASP A 109 -9.89 -8.10 -22.03
N VAL A 110 -8.80 -8.39 -21.31
CA VAL A 110 -7.92 -9.54 -21.59
C VAL A 110 -8.69 -10.86 -21.51
N VAL A 111 -9.46 -11.09 -20.44
CA VAL A 111 -10.25 -12.33 -20.31
C VAL A 111 -11.35 -12.39 -21.35
N SER A 112 -12.02 -11.28 -21.65
CA SER A 112 -13.07 -11.22 -22.69
C SER A 112 -12.53 -11.54 -24.09
N GLU A 113 -11.31 -11.11 -24.38
CA GLU A 113 -10.63 -11.41 -25.64
C GLU A 113 -10.25 -12.90 -25.73
N LEU A 114 -9.62 -13.41 -24.68
CA LEU A 114 -9.15 -14.79 -24.59
C LEU A 114 -10.26 -15.82 -24.37
N ALA A 115 -11.44 -15.41 -23.92
CA ALA A 115 -12.58 -16.31 -23.75
C ALA A 115 -12.92 -17.06 -25.05
N ARG A 116 -12.66 -16.45 -26.21
CA ARG A 116 -12.90 -17.06 -27.52
C ARG A 116 -11.89 -18.15 -27.90
N THR A 117 -10.77 -18.25 -27.19
CA THR A 117 -9.71 -19.23 -27.47
C THR A 117 -9.83 -20.49 -26.64
N LEU A 118 -10.76 -20.54 -25.67
CA LEU A 118 -10.99 -21.73 -24.86
C LEU A 118 -12.04 -22.63 -25.51
N PRO A 119 -11.89 -23.97 -25.40
CA PRO A 119 -12.91 -24.92 -25.86
C PRO A 119 -14.13 -25.00 -24.92
N ALA A 120 -14.17 -24.18 -23.87
CA ALA A 120 -15.19 -24.19 -22.81
C ALA A 120 -15.77 -22.80 -22.57
N PRO A 121 -17.02 -22.68 -22.10
CA PRO A 121 -17.62 -21.41 -21.72
C PRO A 121 -16.81 -20.72 -20.61
N VAL A 122 -16.52 -19.43 -20.82
CA VAL A 122 -15.84 -18.58 -19.83
C VAL A 122 -16.85 -17.60 -19.23
N ARG A 123 -16.84 -17.46 -17.90
CA ARG A 123 -17.70 -16.54 -17.17
C ARG A 123 -16.87 -15.68 -16.24
N MET A 124 -16.98 -14.37 -16.42
CA MET A 124 -16.43 -13.39 -15.48
C MET A 124 -17.49 -12.97 -14.48
N ILE A 125 -17.10 -12.90 -13.21
CA ILE A 125 -17.95 -12.49 -12.10
C ILE A 125 -17.27 -11.33 -11.36
N ASP A 126 -18.02 -10.27 -11.10
CA ASP A 126 -17.53 -9.16 -10.26
C ASP A 126 -17.56 -9.58 -8.78
N GLY A 127 -16.38 -9.67 -8.19
CA GLY A 127 -16.15 -9.92 -6.76
C GLY A 127 -15.66 -8.68 -6.00
N GLY A 128 -15.72 -7.48 -6.59
CA GLY A 128 -15.23 -6.24 -6.00
C GLY A 128 -16.02 -5.74 -4.78
N ALA A 129 -17.05 -6.45 -4.32
CA ALA A 129 -17.86 -6.05 -3.17
C ALA A 129 -17.11 -6.15 -1.82
N LYS A 130 -16.11 -7.03 -1.69
CA LYS A 130 -15.24 -7.13 -0.49
C LYS A 130 -13.75 -7.17 -0.87
N PRO A 131 -13.15 -6.02 -1.24
CA PRO A 131 -11.78 -5.98 -1.76
C PRO A 131 -10.75 -6.52 -0.77
N GLY A 132 -9.83 -7.33 -1.30
CA GLY A 132 -8.78 -8.00 -0.51
C GLY A 132 -9.27 -9.19 0.34
N ASN A 133 -10.56 -9.53 0.33
CA ASN A 133 -11.08 -10.73 0.99
C ASN A 133 -11.02 -11.94 0.04
N ILE A 134 -9.92 -12.70 0.13
CA ILE A 134 -9.66 -13.89 -0.68
C ILE A 134 -10.71 -15.00 -0.43
N PRO A 135 -11.05 -15.37 0.83
CA PRO A 135 -12.12 -16.32 1.11
C PRO A 135 -13.46 -15.97 0.46
N TYR A 136 -13.85 -14.70 0.50
CA TYR A 136 -15.10 -14.23 -0.10
C TYR A 136 -15.15 -14.49 -1.61
N VAL A 137 -14.09 -14.12 -2.35
CA VAL A 137 -14.08 -14.33 -3.81
C VAL A 137 -13.98 -15.81 -4.19
N ARG A 138 -13.40 -16.66 -3.33
CA ARG A 138 -13.43 -18.13 -3.50
C ARG A 138 -14.83 -18.70 -3.32
N ASN A 139 -15.54 -18.26 -2.28
CA ASN A 139 -16.94 -18.64 -2.08
C ASN A 139 -17.82 -18.16 -3.24
N LEU A 140 -17.60 -16.93 -3.72
CA LEU A 140 -18.32 -16.40 -4.87
C LEU A 140 -18.05 -17.21 -6.15
N ALA A 141 -16.82 -17.68 -6.35
CA ALA A 141 -16.47 -18.57 -7.45
C ALA A 141 -17.24 -19.90 -7.35
N ALA A 142 -17.21 -20.54 -6.18
CA ALA A 142 -17.94 -21.78 -5.91
C ALA A 142 -19.47 -21.62 -6.08
N ALA A 143 -20.03 -20.50 -5.59
CA ALA A 143 -21.45 -20.20 -5.72
C ALA A 143 -21.86 -19.91 -7.18
N SER A 144 -20.95 -19.36 -7.98
CA SER A 144 -21.20 -19.03 -9.39
C SER A 144 -21.02 -20.23 -10.33
N ALA A 145 -20.29 -21.24 -9.90
CA ALA A 145 -20.07 -22.49 -10.62
C ALA A 145 -21.37 -23.28 -10.81
N ARG A 146 -21.48 -24.00 -11.93
CA ARG A 146 -22.64 -24.85 -12.29
C ARG A 146 -22.35 -26.34 -12.12
N ALA A 147 -21.09 -26.73 -12.06
CA ALA A 147 -20.69 -28.13 -11.89
C ALA A 147 -20.74 -28.57 -10.42
N ASP A 148 -20.77 -29.88 -10.21
CA ASP A 148 -20.62 -30.51 -8.89
C ASP A 148 -19.15 -30.69 -8.49
N TYR A 149 -18.22 -30.71 -9.45
CA TYR A 149 -16.79 -30.74 -9.20
C TYR A 149 -16.19 -29.34 -9.37
N LEU A 150 -15.56 -28.85 -8.31
CA LEU A 150 -14.92 -27.54 -8.24
C LEU A 150 -13.41 -27.74 -8.25
N VAL A 151 -12.71 -27.12 -9.20
CA VAL A 151 -11.25 -27.24 -9.35
C VAL A 151 -10.65 -25.84 -9.33
N TYR A 152 -9.80 -25.54 -8.35
CA TYR A 152 -9.19 -24.22 -8.16
C TYR A 152 -7.79 -24.15 -8.77
N CYS A 153 -7.47 -23.01 -9.38
CA CYS A 153 -6.11 -22.62 -9.75
C CYS A 153 -5.91 -21.10 -9.64
N ASP A 154 -4.68 -20.67 -9.38
CA ASP A 154 -4.35 -19.25 -9.28
C ASP A 154 -4.06 -18.66 -10.67
N GLN A 155 -4.32 -17.35 -10.80
CA GLN A 155 -4.17 -16.59 -12.05
C GLN A 155 -2.78 -16.65 -12.69
N ASP A 156 -1.74 -17.01 -11.93
CA ASP A 156 -0.34 -17.08 -12.35
C ASP A 156 0.24 -18.50 -12.39
N ASP A 157 -0.62 -19.52 -12.41
CA ASP A 157 -0.27 -20.92 -12.60
C ASP A 157 -0.25 -21.35 -14.08
N ILE A 158 0.42 -22.47 -14.34
CA ILE A 158 0.35 -23.22 -15.60
C ILE A 158 -0.17 -24.62 -15.26
N VAL A 159 -1.31 -25.01 -15.84
CA VAL A 159 -1.86 -26.37 -15.68
C VAL A 159 -1.31 -27.32 -16.74
N GLU A 160 -1.02 -28.57 -16.37
CA GLU A 160 -0.54 -29.60 -17.32
C GLU A 160 -1.70 -30.11 -18.21
N PRO A 161 -1.46 -30.59 -19.45
CA PRO A 161 -2.54 -30.96 -20.39
C PRO A 161 -3.57 -31.99 -19.88
N GLY A 162 -3.17 -32.92 -19.01
CA GLY A 162 -4.06 -33.93 -18.40
C GLY A 162 -4.67 -33.53 -17.05
N TRP A 163 -4.57 -32.26 -16.66
CA TRP A 163 -4.95 -31.78 -15.33
C TRP A 163 -6.45 -31.93 -15.05
N LEU A 164 -7.32 -31.60 -16.00
CA LEU A 164 -8.77 -31.76 -15.85
C LEU A 164 -9.20 -33.23 -15.81
N ALA A 165 -8.67 -34.08 -16.69
CA ALA A 165 -8.95 -35.51 -16.67
C ALA A 165 -8.52 -36.15 -15.34
N ALA A 166 -7.35 -35.77 -14.81
CA ALA A 166 -6.90 -36.23 -13.50
C ALA A 166 -7.80 -35.75 -12.35
N ALA A 167 -8.31 -34.52 -12.42
CA ALA A 167 -9.24 -33.98 -11.44
C ALA A 167 -10.60 -34.69 -11.46
N GLU A 168 -11.14 -34.98 -12.66
CA GLU A 168 -12.40 -35.70 -12.85
C GLU A 168 -12.31 -37.12 -12.30
N ASP A 169 -11.28 -37.88 -12.70
CA ASP A 169 -11.03 -39.24 -12.21
C ASP A 169 -10.90 -39.28 -10.67
N GLY A 170 -10.09 -38.38 -10.11
CA GLY A 170 -9.91 -38.34 -8.66
C GLY A 170 -11.18 -37.95 -7.91
N LEU A 171 -11.99 -37.01 -8.42
CA LEU A 171 -13.22 -36.57 -7.75
C LEU A 171 -14.38 -37.57 -7.89
N ARG A 172 -14.32 -38.51 -8.85
CA ARG A 172 -15.21 -39.68 -8.85
C ARG A 172 -14.91 -40.62 -7.70
N GLN A 173 -13.64 -40.74 -7.31
CA GLN A 173 -13.17 -41.66 -6.27
C GLN A 173 -13.16 -41.04 -4.87
N HIS A 174 -12.93 -39.73 -4.78
CA HIS A 174 -12.72 -39.02 -3.52
C HIS A 174 -13.51 -37.71 -3.45
N GLU A 175 -13.73 -37.23 -2.23
CA GLU A 175 -14.50 -36.00 -1.98
C GLU A 175 -13.68 -34.72 -2.19
N ALA A 176 -12.38 -34.79 -1.91
CA ALA A 176 -11.44 -33.68 -2.05
C ALA A 176 -10.03 -34.19 -2.40
N LEU A 177 -9.36 -33.48 -3.29
CA LEU A 177 -8.03 -33.79 -3.81
C LEU A 177 -7.08 -32.61 -3.59
N MET A 178 -5.85 -32.92 -3.23
CA MET A 178 -4.72 -31.99 -3.30
C MET A 178 -3.79 -32.41 -4.44
N GLY A 179 -3.60 -31.55 -5.43
CA GLY A 179 -2.75 -31.85 -6.58
C GLY A 179 -1.26 -31.58 -6.32
N LEU A 180 -0.40 -32.02 -7.24
CA LEU A 180 1.05 -31.78 -7.18
C LEU A 180 1.40 -30.39 -7.72
N ILE A 181 2.24 -29.66 -6.98
CA ILE A 181 2.67 -28.30 -7.33
C ILE A 181 4.17 -28.31 -7.56
N HIS A 182 4.58 -27.92 -8.77
CA HIS A 182 5.97 -27.63 -9.10
C HIS A 182 6.23 -26.13 -9.09
N ASP A 183 7.46 -25.74 -8.81
CA ASP A 183 7.92 -24.37 -9.05
C ASP A 183 8.16 -24.14 -10.55
N MET A 184 7.79 -22.96 -11.05
CA MET A 184 8.21 -22.48 -12.36
C MET A 184 9.72 -22.13 -12.35
N THR A 185 10.57 -23.15 -12.44
CA THR A 185 12.03 -22.98 -12.53
C THR A 185 12.45 -22.54 -13.94
N PRO A 186 13.59 -21.84 -14.09
CA PRO A 186 14.21 -21.61 -15.39
C PRO A 186 14.43 -22.94 -16.14
N VAL A 187 14.44 -22.89 -17.47
CA VAL A 187 14.50 -24.05 -18.40
C VAL A 187 15.62 -25.06 -18.07
N ASP A 188 16.68 -24.62 -17.38
CA ASP A 188 17.90 -25.40 -17.14
C ASP A 188 17.95 -26.13 -15.78
N ALA A 189 16.86 -26.14 -15.00
CA ALA A 189 16.82 -26.80 -13.69
C ALA A 189 15.62 -27.75 -13.55
N PRO A 190 15.78 -28.91 -12.87
CA PRO A 190 14.66 -29.82 -12.65
C PRO A 190 13.57 -29.14 -11.80
N PRO A 191 12.29 -29.30 -12.17
CA PRO A 191 11.19 -28.67 -11.45
C PRO A 191 11.14 -29.16 -10.01
N ARG A 192 11.09 -28.22 -9.07
CA ARG A 192 11.08 -28.51 -7.63
C ARG A 192 9.65 -28.71 -7.14
N VAL A 193 9.40 -29.83 -6.47
CA VAL A 193 8.13 -30.05 -5.76
C VAL A 193 7.99 -29.04 -4.61
N MET A 194 6.93 -28.24 -4.65
CA MET A 194 6.62 -27.23 -3.64
C MET A 194 5.83 -27.80 -2.47
N ASN A 195 5.02 -28.83 -2.70
CA ASN A 195 4.07 -29.36 -1.72
C ASN A 195 4.25 -30.88 -1.45
N PRO A 196 5.38 -31.31 -0.86
CA PRO A 196 5.65 -32.74 -0.64
C PRO A 196 4.58 -33.45 0.22
N SER A 197 3.74 -32.71 0.95
CA SER A 197 2.59 -33.27 1.69
C SER A 197 1.57 -33.98 0.79
N VAL A 198 1.58 -33.76 -0.53
CA VAL A 198 0.74 -34.48 -1.49
C VAL A 198 1.00 -35.98 -1.52
N TYR A 199 2.15 -36.44 -1.03
CA TYR A 199 2.47 -37.87 -0.94
C TYR A 199 2.21 -38.45 0.46
N THR A 200 1.55 -37.69 1.33
CA THR A 200 1.26 -38.12 2.71
C THR A 200 -0.23 -38.40 2.86
N ASP A 201 -0.60 -39.17 3.89
CA ASP A 201 -2.01 -39.46 4.22
C ASP A 201 -2.79 -38.21 4.68
N MET A 202 -2.08 -37.12 4.98
CA MET A 202 -2.65 -35.88 5.52
C MET A 202 -2.15 -34.66 4.74
N PRO A 203 -2.46 -34.55 3.43
CA PRO A 203 -1.98 -33.44 2.60
C PRO A 203 -2.47 -32.09 3.13
N ILE A 204 -1.65 -31.06 2.96
CA ILE A 204 -2.04 -29.68 3.27
C ILE A 204 -2.81 -29.16 2.06
N VAL A 205 -3.97 -28.54 2.30
CA VAL A 205 -4.73 -27.87 1.23
C VAL A 205 -3.96 -26.63 0.82
N GLU A 206 -3.71 -26.52 -0.48
CA GLU A 206 -3.24 -25.32 -1.15
C GLU A 206 -4.15 -25.08 -2.34
N SER A 207 -4.95 -24.03 -2.23
CA SER A 207 -6.03 -23.71 -3.17
C SER A 207 -5.59 -23.50 -4.62
N CYS A 208 -4.30 -23.22 -4.88
CA CYS A 208 -3.79 -23.13 -6.25
C CYS A 208 -3.84 -24.47 -7.01
N ASN A 209 -3.99 -25.61 -6.34
CA ASN A 209 -4.21 -26.90 -7.00
C ASN A 209 -5.09 -27.82 -6.14
N PHE A 210 -6.29 -27.34 -5.81
CA PHE A 210 -7.24 -28.04 -4.96
C PHE A 210 -8.52 -28.36 -5.74
N ALA A 211 -8.99 -29.60 -5.65
CA ALA A 211 -10.24 -30.02 -6.27
C ALA A 211 -11.17 -30.58 -5.19
N VAL A 212 -12.46 -30.27 -5.24
CA VAL A 212 -13.42 -30.66 -4.22
C VAL A 212 -14.81 -30.81 -4.80
N ARG A 213 -15.59 -31.76 -4.27
CA ARG A 213 -17.02 -31.82 -4.55
C ARG A 213 -17.72 -30.62 -3.92
N ARG A 214 -18.63 -29.98 -4.65
CA ARG A 214 -19.46 -28.88 -4.16
C ARG A 214 -20.10 -29.22 -2.82
N ALA A 215 -20.77 -30.37 -2.72
CA ALA A 215 -21.45 -30.80 -1.51
C ALA A 215 -20.49 -30.90 -0.30
N THR A 216 -19.24 -31.31 -0.51
CA THR A 216 -18.22 -31.39 0.53
C THR A 216 -17.74 -30.00 0.98
N LEU A 217 -17.56 -29.07 0.04
CA LEU A 217 -17.22 -27.68 0.36
C LEU A 217 -18.37 -26.96 1.10
N GLU A 218 -19.61 -27.16 0.64
CA GLU A 218 -20.82 -26.63 1.27
C GLU A 218 -21.05 -27.23 2.66
N ALA A 219 -20.84 -28.55 2.80
CA ALA A 219 -20.90 -29.23 4.09
C ALA A 219 -19.87 -28.66 5.06
N ALA A 220 -18.69 -28.23 4.61
CA ALA A 220 -17.72 -27.51 5.43
C ALA A 220 -18.18 -26.10 5.81
N GLY A 221 -19.01 -25.46 4.97
CA GLY A 221 -19.47 -24.07 5.08
C GLY A 221 -18.68 -23.09 4.22
N GLY A 222 -18.03 -23.57 3.15
CA GLY A 222 -17.16 -22.74 2.28
C GLY A 222 -15.87 -22.29 2.98
N PHE A 223 -15.16 -21.33 2.40
CA PHE A 223 -14.03 -20.63 3.02
C PHE A 223 -14.53 -19.62 4.06
N ASP A 224 -13.80 -19.46 5.16
CA ASP A 224 -14.17 -18.56 6.25
C ASP A 224 -13.89 -17.09 5.91
N GLU A 225 -14.93 -16.32 5.60
CA GLU A 225 -14.83 -14.92 5.17
C GLU A 225 -14.33 -13.95 6.24
N ASP A 226 -14.26 -14.37 7.52
CA ASP A 226 -13.65 -13.58 8.58
C ASP A 226 -12.11 -13.57 8.48
N LEU A 227 -11.51 -14.50 7.72
CA LEU A 227 -10.08 -14.56 7.44
C LEU A 227 -9.69 -13.60 6.30
N ALA A 228 -10.23 -12.39 6.32
CA ALA A 228 -9.94 -11.36 5.32
C ALA A 228 -8.43 -11.03 5.28
N GLY A 229 -7.84 -11.11 4.08
CA GLY A 229 -6.41 -10.96 3.82
C GLY A 229 -5.78 -12.22 3.22
N TYR A 230 -4.46 -12.29 3.24
CA TYR A 230 -3.70 -13.43 2.72
C TYR A 230 -3.30 -14.41 3.83
N GLY A 231 -3.59 -15.70 3.60
CA GLY A 231 -3.03 -16.85 4.31
C GLY A 231 -3.97 -17.50 5.33
N MET A 232 -3.71 -18.78 5.61
CA MET A 232 -4.38 -19.65 6.59
C MET A 232 -5.83 -20.05 6.31
N ASP A 233 -6.49 -19.47 5.32
CA ASP A 233 -7.84 -19.85 4.92
C ASP A 233 -7.90 -21.27 4.35
N ASP A 234 -6.91 -21.69 3.55
CA ASP A 234 -6.80 -23.07 3.09
C ASP A 234 -6.61 -24.07 4.25
N SER A 235 -5.75 -23.72 5.21
CA SER A 235 -5.50 -24.55 6.39
C SER A 235 -6.72 -24.63 7.31
N GLU A 236 -7.46 -23.54 7.45
CA GLU A 236 -8.69 -23.50 8.24
C GLU A 236 -9.80 -24.34 7.59
N LEU A 237 -9.97 -24.23 6.27
CA LEU A 237 -10.88 -25.09 5.50
C LEU A 237 -10.52 -26.57 5.66
N ALA A 238 -9.22 -26.91 5.54
CA ALA A 238 -8.73 -28.28 5.71
C ALA A 238 -9.07 -28.85 7.10
N LEU A 239 -8.94 -28.05 8.16
CA LEU A 239 -9.33 -28.44 9.50
C LEU A 239 -10.83 -28.69 9.60
N ARG A 240 -11.67 -27.81 9.05
CA ARG A 240 -13.13 -27.98 9.09
C ARG A 240 -13.60 -29.20 8.32
N LEU A 241 -13.03 -29.46 7.15
CA LEU A 241 -13.29 -30.68 6.36
C LEU A 241 -12.98 -31.93 7.18
N ARG A 242 -11.78 -32.00 7.76
CA ARG A 242 -11.34 -33.15 8.58
C ARG A 242 -12.19 -33.34 9.84
N LYS A 243 -12.55 -32.26 10.54
CA LYS A 243 -13.44 -32.34 11.71
C LYS A 243 -14.82 -32.89 11.37
N LYS A 244 -15.27 -32.72 10.12
CA LYS A 244 -16.54 -33.25 9.60
C LYS A 244 -16.39 -34.65 8.99
N GLY A 245 -15.20 -35.25 9.05
CA GLY A 245 -14.93 -36.60 8.56
C GLY A 245 -14.61 -36.68 7.07
N HIS A 246 -14.46 -35.55 6.37
CA HIS A 246 -14.10 -35.55 4.95
C HIS A 246 -12.59 -35.77 4.78
N ALA A 247 -12.23 -36.76 3.95
CA ALA A 247 -10.85 -37.05 3.60
C ALA A 247 -10.36 -36.11 2.48
N ILE A 248 -9.12 -35.64 2.60
CA ILE A 248 -8.42 -34.90 1.55
C ILE A 248 -7.29 -35.80 1.08
N VAL A 249 -7.33 -36.19 -0.19
CA VAL A 249 -6.40 -37.19 -0.75
C VAL A 249 -5.37 -36.50 -1.63
N GLY A 250 -4.10 -36.88 -1.49
CA GLY A 250 -3.06 -36.42 -2.40
C GLY A 250 -3.24 -37.07 -3.77
N TRP A 251 -3.27 -36.27 -4.84
CA TRP A 251 -3.52 -36.74 -6.20
C TRP A 251 -2.40 -36.27 -7.16
N PRO A 252 -1.22 -36.92 -7.15
CA PRO A 252 -0.04 -36.43 -7.86
C PRO A 252 -0.17 -36.36 -9.39
N SER A 253 -1.21 -36.94 -9.97
CA SER A 253 -1.52 -36.83 -11.41
C SER A 253 -2.15 -35.49 -11.79
N MET A 254 -2.80 -34.81 -10.84
CA MET A 254 -3.32 -33.44 -11.02
C MET A 254 -2.19 -32.44 -10.79
N ARG A 255 -1.52 -31.99 -11.85
CA ARG A 255 -0.26 -31.23 -11.78
C ARG A 255 -0.36 -29.81 -12.29
N ILE A 256 0.31 -28.89 -11.58
CA ILE A 256 0.52 -27.51 -12.02
C ILE A 256 1.98 -27.06 -11.83
N GLN A 257 2.33 -25.96 -12.47
CA GLN A 257 3.52 -25.16 -12.19
C GLN A 257 3.11 -23.80 -11.63
N ALA A 258 3.57 -23.47 -10.43
CA ALA A 258 3.19 -22.27 -9.70
C ALA A 258 4.32 -21.23 -9.65
N ARG A 259 3.94 -19.94 -9.64
CA ARG A 259 4.90 -18.84 -9.58
C ARG A 259 5.37 -18.57 -8.16
N GLN A 260 6.69 -18.51 -7.97
CA GLN A 260 7.28 -18.03 -6.72
C GLN A 260 7.06 -16.51 -6.57
N THR A 261 6.73 -16.06 -5.36
CA THR A 261 6.60 -14.62 -5.07
C THR A 261 7.97 -13.93 -5.15
N VAL A 262 8.08 -12.96 -6.07
CA VAL A 262 9.30 -12.16 -6.27
C VAL A 262 9.22 -10.85 -5.48
N GLY A 263 10.38 -10.39 -4.99
CA GLY A 263 10.52 -9.13 -4.27
C GLY A 263 10.38 -9.26 -2.75
N THR A 264 11.39 -8.77 -2.03
CA THR A 264 11.51 -8.90 -0.56
C THR A 264 10.31 -8.34 0.18
N MET A 265 9.79 -7.18 -0.23
CA MET A 265 8.66 -6.54 0.45
C MET A 265 7.34 -7.31 0.29
N ASN A 266 7.09 -7.91 -0.88
CA ASN A 266 5.88 -8.71 -1.10
C ASN A 266 5.91 -10.00 -0.28
N ARG A 267 7.08 -10.63 -0.16
CA ARG A 267 7.27 -11.78 0.75
C ARG A 267 7.01 -11.40 2.20
N ILE A 268 7.56 -10.27 2.67
CA ILE A 268 7.33 -9.77 4.03
C ILE A 268 5.83 -9.51 4.26
N ARG A 269 5.13 -8.86 3.32
CA ARG A 269 3.69 -8.62 3.42
C ARG A 269 2.89 -9.92 3.51
N LYS A 270 3.17 -10.90 2.64
CA LYS A 270 2.51 -12.23 2.67
C LYS A 270 2.72 -12.93 4.01
N VAL A 271 3.96 -12.99 4.50
CA VAL A 271 4.30 -13.62 5.79
C VAL A 271 3.58 -12.92 6.95
N PHE A 272 3.59 -11.59 6.96
CA PHE A 272 2.93 -10.82 8.01
C PHE A 272 1.41 -11.02 8.00
N SER A 273 0.78 -10.95 6.82
CA SER A 273 -0.65 -11.19 6.66
C SER A 273 -1.02 -12.60 7.14
N SER A 274 -0.27 -13.61 6.70
CA SER A 274 -0.51 -15.01 7.09
C SER A 274 -0.34 -15.23 8.59
N ALA A 275 0.62 -14.58 9.23
CA ALA A 275 0.79 -14.67 10.68
C ALA A 275 -0.40 -14.05 11.43
N ARG A 276 -1.00 -12.98 10.90
CA ARG A 276 -2.20 -12.39 11.52
C ARG A 276 -3.39 -13.33 11.43
N THR A 277 -3.67 -13.89 10.25
CA THR A 277 -4.78 -14.83 10.07
C THR A 277 -4.56 -16.11 10.86
N GLU A 278 -3.31 -16.54 11.03
CA GLU A 278 -2.95 -17.70 11.88
C GLU A 278 -3.43 -17.52 13.33
N MET A 279 -3.29 -16.32 13.91
CA MET A 279 -3.82 -16.03 15.24
C MET A 279 -5.35 -16.12 15.31
N VAL A 280 -6.05 -15.75 14.24
CA VAL A 280 -7.52 -15.87 14.17
C VAL A 280 -7.90 -17.35 14.12
N VAL A 281 -7.22 -18.16 13.31
CA VAL A 281 -7.44 -19.61 13.23
C VAL A 281 -7.16 -20.28 14.58
N TRP A 282 -6.07 -19.93 15.27
CA TRP A 282 -5.79 -20.45 16.61
C TRP A 282 -6.88 -20.09 17.63
N GLN A 283 -7.51 -18.92 17.49
CA GLN A 283 -8.63 -18.50 18.35
C GLN A 283 -9.89 -19.30 18.04
N LYS A 284 -10.22 -19.50 16.76
CA LYS A 284 -11.41 -20.24 16.31
C LYS A 284 -11.31 -21.73 16.62
N HIS A 285 -10.15 -22.34 16.40
CA HIS A 285 -9.90 -23.78 16.62
C HIS A 285 -9.09 -24.02 17.89
N ALA A 286 -9.61 -23.48 18.99
CA ALA A 286 -9.05 -23.59 20.33
C ALA A 286 -8.80 -25.03 20.79
N ASP A 287 -9.65 -25.96 20.33
CA ASP A 287 -9.59 -27.38 20.59
C ASP A 287 -8.39 -28.06 19.93
N VAL A 288 -7.93 -27.55 18.78
CA VAL A 288 -6.76 -28.06 18.05
C VAL A 288 -5.48 -27.36 18.50
N TYR A 289 -5.54 -26.05 18.70
CA TYR A 289 -4.35 -25.22 18.95
C TYR A 289 -4.09 -24.88 20.42
N GLY A 290 -5.01 -25.25 21.32
CA GLY A 290 -4.85 -25.25 22.78
C GLY A 290 -4.05 -24.07 23.34
N ASP A 291 -2.78 -24.37 23.66
CA ASP A 291 -1.80 -23.52 24.33
C ASP A 291 -1.23 -22.37 23.49
N ARG A 292 -1.35 -22.40 22.16
CA ARG A 292 -0.73 -21.39 21.28
C ARG A 292 -1.31 -19.98 21.49
N ARG A 293 -2.49 -19.89 22.11
CA ARG A 293 -3.15 -18.63 22.52
C ARG A 293 -2.51 -18.01 23.77
N ASN A 294 -1.84 -18.81 24.60
CA ASN A 294 -1.32 -18.39 25.90
C ASN A 294 -0.24 -17.32 25.72
N ARG A 295 -0.25 -16.29 26.57
CA ARG A 295 0.80 -15.26 26.61
C ARG A 295 2.19 -15.89 26.77
N ARG A 296 2.31 -16.96 27.57
CA ARG A 296 3.57 -17.67 27.78
C ARG A 296 4.10 -18.30 26.49
N TYR A 297 3.22 -18.93 25.70
CA TYR A 297 3.61 -19.51 24.41
C TYR A 297 4.09 -18.42 23.47
N LEU A 298 3.29 -17.37 23.27
CA LEU A 298 3.65 -16.29 22.35
C LEU A 298 4.95 -15.58 22.75
N CYS A 299 5.19 -15.37 24.05
CA CYS A 299 6.46 -14.83 24.54
C CYS A 299 7.63 -15.79 24.26
N LYS A 300 7.44 -17.10 24.46
CA LYS A 300 8.46 -18.12 24.16
C LYS A 300 8.77 -18.13 22.66
N GLU A 301 7.75 -18.20 21.82
CA GLU A 301 7.86 -18.19 20.36
C GLU A 301 8.53 -16.91 19.85
N THR A 302 8.08 -15.74 20.31
CA THR A 302 8.69 -14.45 19.95
C THR A 302 10.17 -14.42 20.33
N ARG A 303 10.54 -14.89 21.53
CA ARG A 303 11.95 -14.97 21.95
C ARG A 303 12.75 -15.91 21.05
N THR A 304 12.21 -17.09 20.73
CA THR A 304 12.85 -18.05 19.83
C THR A 304 13.05 -17.43 18.44
N ASN A 305 12.01 -16.83 17.87
CA ASN A 305 12.05 -16.22 16.55
C ASN A 305 13.00 -15.03 16.46
N LEU A 306 13.03 -14.16 17.48
CA LEU A 306 14.01 -13.07 17.58
C LEU A 306 15.44 -13.59 17.72
N ARG A 307 15.65 -14.66 18.48
CA ARG A 307 16.97 -15.32 18.60
C ARG A 307 17.40 -15.93 17.26
N THR A 308 16.50 -16.61 16.55
CA THR A 308 16.73 -17.14 15.20
C THR A 308 17.08 -16.01 14.22
N GLY A 309 16.33 -14.91 14.24
CA GLY A 309 16.61 -13.73 13.44
C GLY A 309 17.99 -13.14 13.72
N TRP A 310 18.35 -13.00 15.00
CA TRP A 310 19.65 -12.47 15.41
C TRP A 310 20.82 -13.38 15.02
N LEU A 311 20.69 -14.70 15.20
CA LEU A 311 21.69 -15.69 14.80
C LEU A 311 21.90 -15.70 13.28
N ALA A 312 20.80 -15.60 12.52
CA ALA A 312 20.85 -15.52 11.07
C ALA A 312 21.61 -14.28 10.57
N VAL A 313 21.44 -13.13 11.23
CA VAL A 313 22.15 -11.89 10.91
C VAL A 313 23.65 -11.97 11.23
N ARG A 314 24.03 -12.66 12.31
CA ARG A 314 25.43 -12.70 12.79
C ARG A 314 26.35 -13.70 12.09
N GLY A 315 25.84 -14.66 11.32
CA GLY A 315 26.70 -15.65 10.66
C GLY A 315 26.02 -16.56 9.63
N GLY A 316 24.79 -16.25 9.22
CA GLY A 316 24.02 -17.10 8.31
C GLY A 316 24.37 -16.92 6.83
N SER A 317 24.27 -18.00 6.06
CA SER A 317 24.13 -17.95 4.60
C SER A 317 22.88 -17.15 4.18
N GLY A 318 22.74 -16.81 2.90
CA GLY A 318 21.56 -16.07 2.40
C GLY A 318 20.20 -16.71 2.77
N VAL A 319 20.13 -18.05 2.76
CA VAL A 319 18.94 -18.83 3.16
C VAL A 319 18.65 -18.70 4.66
N SER A 320 19.70 -18.69 5.49
CA SER A 320 19.57 -18.51 6.94
C SER A 320 19.04 -17.11 7.27
N LYS A 321 19.54 -16.07 6.58
CA LYS A 321 19.07 -14.69 6.70
C LYS A 321 17.58 -14.53 6.36
N ASP A 322 17.11 -15.15 5.28
CA ASP A 322 15.69 -15.12 4.88
C ASP A 322 14.80 -15.82 5.93
N ARG A 323 15.21 -16.98 6.44
CA ARG A 323 14.51 -17.69 7.52
C ARG A 323 14.43 -16.86 8.79
N GLY A 324 15.52 -16.18 9.15
CA GLY A 324 15.56 -15.27 10.29
C GLY A 324 14.62 -14.08 10.13
N ALA A 325 14.62 -13.45 8.95
CA ALA A 325 13.69 -12.35 8.63
C ALA A 325 12.23 -12.80 8.71
N ARG A 326 11.91 -13.97 8.14
CA ARG A 326 10.56 -14.56 8.19
C ARG A 326 10.09 -14.76 9.63
N ALA A 327 10.92 -15.33 10.50
CA ALA A 327 10.58 -15.56 11.90
C ALA A 327 10.27 -14.26 12.67
N VAL A 328 11.04 -13.19 12.42
CA VAL A 328 10.80 -11.87 13.01
C VAL A 328 9.47 -11.29 12.53
N VAL A 329 9.21 -11.35 11.22
CA VAL A 329 7.96 -10.84 10.62
C VAL A 329 6.74 -11.61 11.11
N THR A 330 6.83 -12.93 11.24
CA THR A 330 5.76 -13.77 11.83
C THR A 330 5.41 -13.31 13.24
N SER A 331 6.43 -13.12 14.10
CA SER A 331 6.21 -12.67 15.49
C SER A 331 5.57 -11.28 15.56
N ALA A 332 5.95 -10.39 14.63
CA ALA A 332 5.32 -9.08 14.52
C ALA A 332 3.83 -9.18 14.15
N GLY A 333 3.48 -10.07 13.21
CA GLY A 333 2.09 -10.34 12.82
C GLY A 333 1.25 -10.91 13.97
N HIS A 334 1.79 -11.87 14.72
CA HIS A 334 1.11 -12.43 15.89
C HIS A 334 0.88 -11.41 16.99
N LEU A 335 1.91 -10.62 17.32
CA LEU A 335 1.81 -9.59 18.36
C LEU A 335 0.80 -8.52 17.96
N TYR A 336 0.81 -8.10 16.69
CA TYR A 336 -0.13 -7.13 16.14
C TYR A 336 -1.58 -7.57 16.32
N GLU A 337 -1.94 -8.78 15.87
CA GLU A 337 -3.34 -9.22 15.92
C GLU A 337 -3.83 -9.40 17.37
N ARG A 338 -2.90 -9.65 18.30
CA ARG A 338 -3.19 -9.74 19.74
C ARG A 338 -3.45 -8.37 20.39
N VAL A 339 -2.69 -7.33 20.02
CA VAL A 339 -2.83 -6.00 20.62
C VAL A 339 -3.87 -5.12 19.92
N ARG A 340 -4.34 -5.53 18.74
CA ARG A 340 -5.37 -4.81 17.98
C ARG A 340 -6.67 -4.69 18.81
N PRO A 341 -7.17 -3.47 19.08
CA PRO A 341 -8.44 -3.27 19.79
C PRO A 341 -9.61 -3.94 19.04
N ARG A 342 -10.57 -4.53 19.76
CA ARG A 342 -11.76 -5.18 19.16
C ARG A 342 -12.53 -4.25 18.19
N ALA A 343 -12.56 -2.93 18.45
CA ALA A 343 -13.20 -1.94 17.59
C ALA A 343 -12.45 -1.70 16.24
N ALA A 344 -11.14 -1.95 16.19
CA ALA A 344 -10.31 -1.79 15.00
C ALA A 344 -10.41 -2.98 14.03
N ARG A 345 -11.17 -4.03 14.35
CA ARG A 345 -11.44 -5.19 13.48
C ARG A 345 -12.27 -4.84 12.24
N SER A 346 -12.87 -3.64 12.18
CA SER A 346 -13.80 -3.19 11.12
C SER A 346 -13.18 -2.29 10.03
N SER A 347 -11.86 -2.11 9.98
CA SER A 347 -11.22 -1.33 8.92
C SER A 347 -11.19 -2.13 7.61
N VAL A 348 -12.09 -1.79 6.68
CA VAL A 348 -12.17 -2.37 5.34
C VAL A 348 -11.00 -1.81 4.50
N VAL A 349 -10.31 -2.69 3.78
CA VAL A 349 -9.40 -2.30 2.70
C VAL A 349 -10.29 -1.87 1.54
N GLU A 350 -10.52 -0.57 1.41
CA GLU A 350 -11.33 -0.04 0.31
C GLU A 350 -10.44 0.19 -0.92
N PRO A 351 -10.92 -0.11 -2.13
CA PRO A 351 -10.18 0.11 -3.37
C PRO A 351 -10.09 1.62 -3.65
N PRO A 352 -9.14 2.08 -4.48
CA PRO A 352 -9.14 3.46 -4.93
C PRO A 352 -10.50 3.80 -5.57
N CYS A 353 -11.05 4.96 -5.24
CA CYS A 353 -12.22 5.46 -5.95
C CYS A 353 -11.86 5.63 -7.43
N GLN A 354 -12.74 5.19 -8.33
CA GLN A 354 -12.48 5.41 -9.75
C GLN A 354 -12.67 6.90 -10.08
N PRO A 355 -11.71 7.54 -10.77
CA PRO A 355 -11.84 8.94 -11.16
C PRO A 355 -13.02 9.09 -12.11
N LYS A 356 -14.12 9.65 -11.61
CA LYS A 356 -15.19 10.18 -12.47
C LYS A 356 -14.71 11.55 -12.95
N THR A 357 -14.89 11.78 -14.26
CA THR A 357 -14.46 12.93 -15.04
C THR A 357 -14.47 14.28 -14.30
N SER A 358 -13.56 15.17 -14.69
CA SER A 358 -13.21 16.50 -14.14
C SER A 358 -14.34 17.55 -14.05
N GLU A 359 -15.60 17.15 -14.20
CA GLU A 359 -16.79 18.02 -14.19
C GLU A 359 -17.54 18.01 -12.84
N SER A 360 -17.07 17.28 -11.82
CA SER A 360 -17.89 16.99 -10.63
C SER A 360 -17.50 17.70 -9.33
N PHE A 361 -16.36 18.40 -9.26
CA PHE A 361 -15.91 19.10 -8.04
C PHE A 361 -15.04 20.34 -8.34
N ASP A 362 -14.95 21.26 -7.39
CA ASP A 362 -13.91 22.31 -7.32
C ASP A 362 -12.75 21.81 -6.44
N HIS A 363 -11.49 22.11 -6.80
CA HIS A 363 -10.33 21.80 -5.95
C HIS A 363 -9.56 23.07 -5.63
N ILE A 364 -9.52 23.45 -4.35
CA ILE A 364 -8.82 24.64 -3.86
C ILE A 364 -7.66 24.22 -2.95
N VAL A 365 -6.44 24.56 -3.32
CA VAL A 365 -5.23 24.38 -2.52
C VAL A 365 -5.00 25.66 -1.72
N ILE A 366 -4.69 25.52 -0.43
CA ILE A 366 -4.62 26.63 0.52
C ILE A 366 -3.26 26.62 1.20
N THR A 367 -2.58 27.76 1.15
CA THR A 367 -1.31 27.99 1.83
C THR A 367 -1.37 29.27 2.65
N GLN A 368 -1.04 29.14 3.93
CA GLN A 368 -0.73 30.30 4.76
C GLN A 368 0.74 30.66 4.58
N PHE A 369 1.00 31.88 4.11
CA PHE A 369 2.37 32.38 4.04
C PHE A 369 2.67 33.27 5.25
N SER A 370 2.13 34.49 5.28
CA SER A 370 2.35 35.47 6.36
C SER A 370 1.06 35.98 7.01
N ALA A 371 -0.11 35.55 6.52
CA ALA A 371 -1.39 35.98 7.07
C ALA A 371 -1.53 35.65 8.57
N VAL A 372 -2.19 36.55 9.30
CA VAL A 372 -2.26 36.51 10.77
C VAL A 372 -3.34 35.58 11.30
N PHE A 373 -3.05 34.97 12.46
CA PHE A 373 -3.98 34.07 13.15
C PHE A 373 -4.91 34.76 14.15
N ALA A 374 -4.62 36.01 14.52
CA ALA A 374 -5.40 36.77 15.48
C ALA A 374 -5.49 38.24 15.00
N PRO A 375 -6.58 38.95 15.33
CA PRO A 375 -6.78 40.34 14.91
C PRO A 375 -5.63 41.26 15.34
N ASP A 376 -5.09 41.02 16.53
CA ASP A 376 -4.06 41.86 17.15
C ASP A 376 -2.63 41.30 16.95
N ALA A 377 -2.45 40.31 16.07
CA ALA A 377 -1.12 39.75 15.82
C ALA A 377 -0.26 40.74 15.02
N GLU A 378 0.96 40.95 15.51
CA GLU A 378 1.98 41.72 14.80
C GLU A 378 2.36 41.04 13.46
N PRO A 379 2.60 41.80 12.39
CA PRO A 379 3.10 41.27 11.13
C PRO A 379 4.42 40.53 11.32
N ALA A 380 4.66 39.51 10.50
CA ALA A 380 5.97 38.88 10.43
C ALA A 380 7.06 39.89 10.02
N SER A 381 8.24 39.78 10.61
CA SER A 381 9.35 40.69 10.30
C SER A 381 9.74 40.63 8.81
N GLN A 382 10.29 41.72 8.29
CA GLN A 382 10.70 41.78 6.90
C GLN A 382 11.77 40.71 6.58
N GLU A 383 12.71 40.49 7.50
CA GLU A 383 13.76 39.46 7.36
C GLU A 383 13.14 38.06 7.26
N TRP A 384 12.14 37.76 8.11
CA TRP A 384 11.43 36.49 8.07
C TRP A 384 10.69 36.30 6.74
N CYS A 385 9.98 37.33 6.27
CA CYS A 385 9.25 37.30 5.01
C CYS A 385 10.18 36.98 3.83
N TRP A 386 11.32 37.66 3.71
CA TRP A 386 12.28 37.40 2.64
C TRP A 386 12.96 36.03 2.75
N TYR A 387 13.34 35.61 3.97
CA TYR A 387 13.91 34.29 4.22
C TYR A 387 12.94 33.17 3.81
N ARG A 388 11.68 33.27 4.23
CA ARG A 388 10.63 32.29 3.88
C ARG A 388 10.30 32.32 2.39
N LEU A 389 10.31 33.49 1.75
CA LEU A 389 10.02 33.62 0.32
C LEU A 389 11.07 32.89 -0.51
N ALA A 390 12.34 32.91 -0.08
CA ALA A 390 13.41 32.15 -0.72
C ALA A 390 13.18 30.64 -0.64
N ILE A 391 12.67 30.13 0.50
CA ILE A 391 12.31 28.71 0.64
C ILE A 391 11.08 28.37 -0.21
N PHE A 392 10.01 29.15 -0.10
CA PHE A 392 8.77 28.98 -0.85
C PHE A 392 8.99 28.96 -2.36
N ARG A 393 9.85 29.86 -2.86
CA ARG A 393 10.25 29.91 -4.28
C ARG A 393 11.02 28.67 -4.72
N LYS A 394 11.91 28.13 -3.88
CA LYS A 394 12.78 26.99 -4.22
C LYS A 394 12.14 25.62 -3.96
N LEU A 395 11.12 25.56 -3.12
CA LEU A 395 10.54 24.30 -2.66
C LEU A 395 9.10 24.15 -3.11
N LEU A 396 8.18 24.96 -2.56
CA LEU A 396 6.75 24.79 -2.82
C LEU A 396 6.38 25.18 -4.27
N CYS A 397 6.83 26.34 -4.76
CA CYS A 397 6.52 26.83 -6.11
C CYS A 397 6.82 25.82 -7.23
N PRO A 398 8.05 25.28 -7.36
CA PRO A 398 8.34 24.27 -8.39
C PRO A 398 7.54 22.98 -8.17
N SER A 399 7.31 22.58 -6.91
CA SER A 399 6.53 21.38 -6.62
C SER A 399 5.06 21.51 -7.07
N MET A 400 4.48 22.71 -6.96
CA MET A 400 3.14 23.05 -7.44
C MET A 400 3.07 23.13 -8.96
N ARG A 401 4.09 23.73 -9.63
CA ARG A 401 4.19 23.74 -11.10
C ARG A 401 4.24 22.32 -11.69
N SER A 402 4.82 21.38 -10.95
CA SER A 402 5.02 20.00 -11.41
C SER A 402 3.80 19.07 -11.28
N GLN A 403 2.66 19.59 -10.81
CA GLN A 403 1.42 18.82 -10.66
C GLN A 403 0.81 18.50 -12.03
N SER A 404 1.16 17.33 -12.57
CA SER A 404 0.71 16.84 -13.88
C SER A 404 -0.42 15.81 -13.76
N GLY A 405 -1.28 15.78 -14.78
CA GLY A 405 -2.40 14.82 -14.88
C GLY A 405 -3.52 15.03 -13.85
N ALA A 406 -3.48 16.13 -13.10
CA ALA A 406 -4.57 16.55 -12.22
C ALA A 406 -5.66 17.28 -13.03
N ALA A 407 -6.91 17.16 -12.61
CA ALA A 407 -7.96 18.09 -13.02
C ALA A 407 -7.63 19.51 -12.53
N PRO A 408 -8.18 20.57 -13.17
CA PRO A 408 -7.93 21.95 -12.77
C PRO A 408 -8.15 22.18 -11.27
N PHE A 409 -7.27 22.98 -10.67
CA PHE A 409 -7.35 23.39 -9.27
C PHE A 409 -6.91 24.86 -9.14
N THR A 410 -7.38 25.52 -8.09
CA THR A 410 -7.00 26.89 -7.75
C THR A 410 -6.08 26.86 -6.55
N TRP A 411 -4.94 27.58 -6.60
CA TRP A 411 -4.04 27.71 -5.46
C TRP A 411 -4.13 29.10 -4.87
N LEU A 412 -4.61 29.20 -3.62
CA LEU A 412 -4.72 30.44 -2.86
C LEU A 412 -3.57 30.52 -1.86
N VAL A 413 -2.85 31.65 -1.86
CA VAL A 413 -1.76 31.90 -0.91
C VAL A 413 -2.03 33.19 -0.17
N TYR A 414 -2.10 33.11 1.16
CA TYR A 414 -2.52 34.22 2.01
C TYR A 414 -1.34 34.94 2.64
N PHE A 415 -1.32 36.25 2.48
CA PHE A 415 -0.27 37.15 2.94
C PHE A 415 -0.86 38.29 3.77
N ASP A 416 -0.11 38.75 4.76
CA ASP A 416 -0.41 39.99 5.48
C ASP A 416 -0.28 41.21 4.55
N ASP A 417 -1.32 42.03 4.44
CA ASP A 417 -1.34 43.23 3.58
C ASP A 417 -0.55 44.42 4.16
N ARG A 418 -0.09 44.31 5.41
CA ARG A 418 0.78 45.29 6.09
C ARG A 418 2.27 45.09 5.77
N CYS A 419 2.61 44.17 4.86
CA CYS A 419 3.98 43.92 4.41
C CYS A 419 4.60 45.10 3.65
N SER A 420 5.92 45.06 3.43
CA SER A 420 6.59 46.10 2.63
C SER A 420 6.19 46.05 1.15
N SER A 421 6.14 47.21 0.50
CA SER A 421 5.81 47.31 -0.93
C SER A 421 6.74 46.50 -1.84
N GLY A 422 8.03 46.43 -1.49
CA GLY A 422 9.01 45.62 -2.21
C GLY A 422 8.76 44.11 -2.09
N PHE A 423 8.33 43.64 -0.92
CA PHE A 423 7.94 42.24 -0.74
C PHE A 423 6.68 41.91 -1.55
N ARG A 424 5.67 42.80 -1.48
CA ARG A 424 4.44 42.64 -2.27
C ARG A 424 4.71 42.54 -3.77
N ALA A 425 5.51 43.44 -4.32
CA ALA A 425 5.89 43.39 -5.74
C ALA A 425 6.58 42.07 -6.13
N ALA A 426 7.49 41.56 -5.28
CA ALA A 426 8.18 40.30 -5.53
C ALA A 426 7.23 39.08 -5.47
N VAL A 427 6.22 39.11 -4.59
CA VAL A 427 5.19 38.08 -4.51
C VAL A 427 4.27 38.13 -5.71
N ASP A 428 3.81 39.32 -6.12
CA ASP A 428 2.92 39.48 -7.28
C ASP A 428 3.61 39.03 -8.58
N GLU A 429 4.92 39.30 -8.73
CA GLU A 429 5.74 38.77 -9.82
C GLU A 429 5.83 37.23 -9.78
N LEU A 430 6.08 36.65 -8.60
CA LEU A 430 6.16 35.20 -8.42
C LEU A 430 4.81 34.50 -8.65
N ALA A 431 3.70 35.16 -8.31
CA ALA A 431 2.34 34.64 -8.40
C ALA A 431 1.85 34.50 -9.84
N ALA A 432 2.40 35.28 -10.78
CA ALA A 432 1.95 35.34 -12.16
C ALA A 432 1.83 33.95 -12.80
N GLY A 433 0.58 33.53 -13.08
CA GLY A 433 0.26 32.24 -13.69
C GLY A 433 0.50 31.02 -12.79
N LEU A 434 0.76 31.20 -11.51
CA LEU A 434 1.10 30.13 -10.57
C LEU A 434 0.11 29.99 -9.40
N PHE A 435 -0.23 31.09 -8.73
CA PHE A 435 -1.19 31.11 -7.63
C PHE A 435 -1.93 32.45 -7.55
N VAL A 436 -3.02 32.49 -6.79
CA VAL A 436 -3.77 33.70 -6.50
C VAL A 436 -3.30 34.25 -5.14
N PRO A 437 -2.61 35.40 -5.11
CA PRO A 437 -2.21 36.04 -3.86
C PRO A 437 -3.43 36.70 -3.20
N ILE A 438 -3.69 36.36 -1.94
CA ILE A 438 -4.72 37.00 -1.12
C ILE A 438 -4.02 37.86 -0.07
N TRP A 439 -4.13 39.18 -0.22
CA TRP A 439 -3.59 40.18 0.69
C TRP A 439 -4.65 40.56 1.73
N THR A 440 -4.38 40.31 3.00
CA THR A 440 -5.36 40.55 4.09
C THR A 440 -4.70 40.60 5.46
N HIS A 441 -5.25 41.42 6.36
CA HIS A 441 -5.02 41.34 7.81
C HIS A 441 -6.24 40.83 8.58
N ASP A 442 -7.25 40.28 7.88
CA ASP A 442 -8.34 39.55 8.51
C ASP A 442 -7.78 38.30 9.21
N VAL A 443 -8.50 37.79 10.22
CA VAL A 443 -8.20 36.47 10.80
C VAL A 443 -8.19 35.42 9.69
N TYR A 444 -7.03 34.78 9.50
CA TYR A 444 -6.74 33.90 8.37
C TYR A 444 -7.85 32.87 8.12
N TRP A 445 -8.35 32.22 9.18
CA TRP A 445 -9.37 31.18 9.06
C TRP A 445 -10.70 31.68 8.52
N ASP A 446 -11.21 32.77 9.09
CA ASP A 446 -12.49 33.36 8.69
C ASP A 446 -12.42 33.91 7.27
N ARG A 447 -11.23 34.35 6.86
CA ARG A 447 -10.99 34.79 5.50
C ARG A 447 -10.95 33.63 4.52
N VAL A 448 -10.25 32.54 4.85
CA VAL A 448 -10.18 31.33 4.02
C VAL A 448 -11.58 30.76 3.75
N VAL A 449 -12.43 30.62 4.77
CA VAL A 449 -13.79 30.08 4.60
C VAL A 449 -14.61 30.94 3.63
N ARG A 450 -14.57 32.28 3.80
CA ARG A 450 -15.30 33.22 2.92
C ARG A 450 -14.80 33.17 1.48
N ASP A 451 -13.49 33.12 1.25
CA ASP A 451 -12.93 33.09 -0.10
C ASP A 451 -13.16 31.73 -0.78
N VAL A 452 -13.03 30.63 -0.05
CA VAL A 452 -13.37 29.28 -0.54
C VAL A 452 -14.86 29.19 -0.88
N GLU A 453 -15.74 29.72 -0.03
CA GLU A 453 -17.19 29.75 -0.26
C GLU A 453 -17.55 30.50 -1.56
N LYS A 454 -16.93 31.65 -1.79
CA LYS A 454 -17.14 32.46 -3.01
C LYS A 454 -16.64 31.76 -4.28
N LEU A 455 -15.52 31.03 -4.18
CA LEU A 455 -14.88 30.39 -5.33
C LEU A 455 -15.47 29.01 -5.65
N SER A 456 -16.05 28.34 -4.67
CA SER A 456 -16.71 27.05 -4.87
C SER A 456 -18.10 27.25 -5.49
N THR A 457 -18.31 26.69 -6.67
CA THR A 457 -19.57 26.77 -7.42
C THR A 457 -20.18 25.39 -7.67
N ARG A 458 -19.38 24.33 -7.55
CA ARG A 458 -19.80 22.95 -7.82
C ARG A 458 -20.38 22.28 -6.59
N GLU A 459 -21.14 21.21 -6.83
CA GLU A 459 -21.78 20.40 -5.78
C GLU A 459 -20.77 19.78 -4.80
N TYR A 460 -19.53 19.51 -5.25
CA TYR A 460 -18.49 18.96 -4.40
C TYR A 460 -17.27 19.87 -4.38
N LEU A 461 -16.61 19.92 -3.22
CA LEU A 461 -15.43 20.72 -2.96
C LEU A 461 -14.32 19.83 -2.39
N ILE A 462 -13.13 19.97 -2.96
CA ILE A 462 -11.89 19.44 -2.42
C ILE A 462 -11.06 20.62 -1.92
N THR A 463 -10.64 20.58 -0.66
CA THR A 463 -9.66 21.54 -0.12
C THR A 463 -8.40 20.82 0.31
N THR A 464 -7.23 21.32 -0.08
CA THR A 464 -5.93 20.73 0.26
C THR A 464 -5.07 21.76 0.98
N ARG A 465 -4.49 21.40 2.12
CA ARG A 465 -3.54 22.26 2.84
C ARG A 465 -2.10 21.91 2.44
N VAL A 466 -1.30 22.94 2.18
CA VAL A 466 0.17 22.82 2.11
C VAL A 466 0.86 24.01 2.78
N ASP A 467 1.87 23.73 3.59
CA ASP A 467 2.64 24.73 4.32
C ASP A 467 3.69 25.38 3.41
N SER A 468 3.99 26.67 3.63
CA SER A 468 4.77 27.50 2.71
C SER A 468 6.25 27.12 2.57
N ASP A 469 6.79 26.30 3.46
CA ASP A 469 8.17 25.82 3.45
C ASP A 469 8.33 24.34 3.15
N ASP A 470 7.24 23.67 2.75
CA ASP A 470 7.23 22.25 2.41
C ASP A 470 6.86 22.04 0.93
N ALA A 471 6.91 20.80 0.47
CA ALA A 471 6.64 20.49 -0.94
C ALA A 471 5.81 19.22 -1.13
N LEU A 472 5.05 19.22 -2.23
CA LEU A 472 4.23 18.09 -2.63
C LEU A 472 4.94 17.26 -3.71
N SER A 473 4.75 15.95 -3.66
CA SER A 473 5.26 15.04 -4.69
C SER A 473 4.60 15.36 -6.03
N ARG A 474 5.30 15.07 -7.13
CA ARG A 474 4.70 15.12 -8.47
C ARG A 474 3.38 14.34 -8.42
N GLY A 475 2.27 14.89 -8.92
CA GLY A 475 0.98 14.20 -8.95
C GLY A 475 0.28 13.99 -7.61
N PHE A 476 0.68 14.68 -6.54
CA PHE A 476 -0.04 14.70 -5.26
C PHE A 476 -1.50 15.12 -5.45
N ILE A 477 -1.73 16.22 -6.16
CA ILE A 477 -3.08 16.77 -6.40
C ILE A 477 -3.94 15.76 -7.14
N ARG A 478 -3.39 15.11 -8.17
CA ARG A 478 -4.05 14.03 -8.90
C ARG A 478 -4.41 12.89 -7.95
N SER A 479 -3.50 12.44 -7.10
CA SER A 479 -3.76 11.35 -6.16
C SER A 479 -4.83 11.69 -5.13
N VAL A 480 -4.98 12.96 -4.72
CA VAL A 480 -6.12 13.39 -3.89
C VAL A 480 -7.42 13.31 -4.70
N GLN A 481 -7.42 13.82 -5.93
CA GLN A 481 -8.58 13.83 -6.81
C GLN A 481 -9.04 12.42 -7.20
N GLU A 482 -8.12 11.45 -7.32
CA GLU A 482 -8.44 10.03 -7.56
C GLU A 482 -9.23 9.42 -6.40
N GLU A 483 -9.14 9.95 -5.18
CA GLU A 483 -9.98 9.47 -4.07
C GLU A 483 -11.41 10.03 -4.11
N PHE A 484 -11.77 10.91 -5.07
CA PHE A 484 -13.12 11.44 -5.22
C PHE A 484 -14.11 10.44 -5.82
N ALA A 485 -15.19 10.12 -5.11
CA ALA A 485 -16.35 9.39 -5.64
C ALA A 485 -17.70 9.89 -5.13
N ARG A 486 -17.88 11.22 -5.03
CA ARG A 486 -19.14 11.85 -4.59
C ARG A 486 -19.56 11.54 -3.13
N GLN A 487 -18.59 11.19 -2.28
CA GLN A 487 -18.81 11.14 -0.83
C GLN A 487 -19.20 12.50 -0.24
N ASP A 488 -20.08 12.48 0.76
CA ASP A 488 -20.50 13.69 1.47
C ASP A 488 -19.37 14.32 2.31
N LEU A 489 -18.49 13.48 2.87
CA LEU A 489 -17.37 13.93 3.70
C LEU A 489 -16.26 12.86 3.78
N LEU A 490 -15.04 13.21 3.39
CA LEU A 490 -13.87 12.32 3.51
C LEU A 490 -12.57 13.11 3.64
N PHE A 491 -11.80 12.84 4.69
CA PHE A 491 -10.42 13.31 4.78
C PHE A 491 -9.50 12.37 4.02
N VAL A 492 -8.56 12.91 3.25
CA VAL A 492 -7.56 12.14 2.51
C VAL A 492 -6.18 12.54 3.01
N THR A 493 -5.34 11.55 3.32
CA THR A 493 -3.96 11.79 3.74
C THR A 493 -3.03 10.69 3.25
N PHE A 494 -1.75 11.03 3.13
CA PHE A 494 -0.71 10.13 2.67
C PHE A 494 0.32 9.94 3.79
N PRO A 495 0.46 8.73 4.37
CA PRO A 495 1.36 8.54 5.50
C PRO A 495 2.84 8.73 5.17
N ARG A 496 3.27 8.46 3.93
CA ARG A 496 4.70 8.42 3.57
C ARG A 496 5.17 9.73 2.93
N GLY A 497 6.26 10.27 3.47
CA GLY A 497 6.96 11.43 2.94
C GLY A 497 8.48 11.36 3.07
N LEU A 498 9.11 12.50 2.78
CA LEU A 498 10.52 12.75 2.96
C LEU A 498 10.75 13.90 3.95
N GLN A 499 11.91 13.91 4.58
CA GLN A 499 12.45 15.08 5.28
C GLN A 499 13.78 15.46 4.62
N LEU A 500 13.97 16.74 4.32
CA LEU A 500 15.22 17.33 3.85
C LEU A 500 15.75 18.24 4.95
N ASP A 501 16.98 18.02 5.41
CA ASP A 501 17.60 18.92 6.38
C ASP A 501 18.40 20.05 5.71
N ASP A 502 18.78 21.03 6.53
CA ASP A 502 19.63 22.17 6.18
C ASP A 502 21.01 21.79 5.59
N LYS A 503 21.45 20.54 5.75
CA LYS A 503 22.70 19.98 5.19
C LYS A 503 22.48 19.22 3.89
N GLY A 504 21.26 19.25 3.33
CA GLY A 504 20.89 18.58 2.09
C GLY A 504 20.73 17.07 2.21
N ARG A 505 20.62 16.51 3.43
CA ARG A 505 20.42 15.07 3.64
C ARG A 505 18.94 14.74 3.58
N VAL A 506 18.64 13.64 2.90
CA VAL A 506 17.26 13.18 2.65
C VAL A 506 16.94 11.96 3.52
N TYR A 507 15.77 11.99 4.14
CA TYR A 507 15.27 10.95 5.02
C TYR A 507 13.86 10.54 4.60
N SER A 508 13.54 9.25 4.67
CA SER A 508 12.16 8.76 4.52
C SER A 508 11.50 8.71 5.89
N TYR A 509 10.29 9.25 5.99
CA TYR A 509 9.50 9.28 7.20
C TYR A 509 8.07 8.83 6.90
N ASP A 510 7.48 8.07 7.82
CA ASP A 510 6.04 7.85 7.82
C ASP A 510 5.45 8.55 9.03
N GLU A 511 4.41 9.32 8.76
CA GLU A 511 3.64 10.02 9.76
C GLU A 511 2.20 9.53 9.66
N PRO A 512 1.72 8.72 10.62
CA PRO A 512 0.31 8.36 10.70
C PRO A 512 -0.54 9.64 10.71
N SER A 513 -1.59 9.69 9.88
CA SER A 513 -2.40 10.90 9.66
C SER A 513 -1.69 12.11 9.02
N GLY A 514 -0.58 11.87 8.31
CA GLY A 514 0.18 12.75 7.38
C GLY A 514 0.13 14.28 7.58
N PRO A 515 1.27 15.00 7.49
CA PRO A 515 1.34 16.44 7.77
C PRO A 515 0.49 17.29 6.81
N PHE A 516 0.18 16.76 5.63
CA PHE A 516 -0.71 17.40 4.66
C PHE A 516 -1.97 16.57 4.51
N MET A 517 -3.11 17.24 4.66
CA MET A 517 -4.42 16.64 4.58
C MET A 517 -5.26 17.38 3.54
N SER A 518 -6.12 16.61 2.87
CA SER A 518 -7.17 17.12 2.00
C SER A 518 -8.53 16.73 2.56
N LEU A 519 -9.54 17.56 2.31
CA LEU A 519 -10.94 17.28 2.62
C LEU A 519 -11.74 17.26 1.33
N ILE A 520 -12.52 16.20 1.14
CA ILE A 520 -13.59 16.12 0.15
C ILE A 520 -14.90 16.32 0.90
N GLU A 521 -15.70 17.29 0.49
CA GLU A 521 -17.01 17.56 1.07
C GLU A 521 -18.07 17.85 -0.01
N ARG A 522 -19.32 17.51 0.27
CA ARG A 522 -20.47 17.94 -0.52
C ARG A 522 -20.93 19.31 -0.04
N ARG A 523 -21.19 20.22 -0.99
CA ARG A 523 -21.70 21.55 -0.73
C ARG A 523 -23.18 21.50 -0.42
N GLY A 524 -23.56 22.17 0.68
CA GLY A 524 -24.94 22.44 1.07
C GLY A 524 -25.19 23.95 1.20
N SER A 525 -26.24 24.31 1.94
CA SER A 525 -26.59 25.71 2.25
C SER A 525 -25.75 26.33 3.37
N GLU A 526 -24.93 25.55 4.06
CA GLU A 526 -24.00 26.02 5.09
C GLU A 526 -22.64 26.40 4.50
N PRO A 527 -21.88 27.29 5.16
CA PRO A 527 -20.50 27.58 4.78
C PRO A 527 -19.64 26.31 4.71
N PRO A 528 -18.63 26.24 3.82
CA PRO A 528 -17.78 25.07 3.70
C PRO A 528 -17.03 24.79 4.99
N ARG A 529 -16.86 23.51 5.31
CA ARG A 529 -16.06 23.11 6.46
C ARG A 529 -14.59 23.47 6.25
N VAL A 530 -14.11 23.28 5.01
CA VAL A 530 -12.70 23.42 4.62
C VAL A 530 -11.80 22.48 5.43
N VAL A 531 -10.71 21.98 4.86
CA VAL A 531 -9.74 21.12 5.58
C VAL A 531 -9.08 21.81 6.80
N LEU A 532 -9.45 23.06 7.09
CA LEU A 532 -8.77 24.01 7.95
C LEU A 532 -9.64 24.65 9.05
N SER A 533 -10.92 24.31 9.21
CA SER A 533 -11.71 24.87 10.33
C SER A 533 -11.19 24.39 11.70
N HIS A 534 -11.34 25.24 12.73
CA HIS A 534 -10.76 25.19 14.10
C HIS A 534 -10.75 23.82 14.82
N ALA A 535 -11.48 22.82 14.32
CA ALA A 535 -11.59 21.47 14.82
C ALA A 535 -10.45 20.51 14.35
N HIS A 536 -9.68 20.88 13.32
CA HIS A 536 -8.73 19.98 12.64
C HIS A 536 -7.25 20.14 13.03
N PHE A 537 -6.94 21.04 13.99
CA PHE A 537 -5.58 21.42 14.39
C PHE A 537 -4.70 20.29 14.91
N ASN A 538 -5.32 19.22 15.38
CA ASN A 538 -4.63 18.03 15.81
C ASN A 538 -4.98 16.93 14.81
N HIS A 539 -4.03 16.55 13.95
CA HIS A 539 -4.19 15.45 12.98
C HIS A 539 -4.72 14.18 13.67
N GLY A 540 -4.40 13.97 14.95
CA GLY A 540 -4.93 12.87 15.77
C GLY A 540 -6.41 13.01 16.18
N LEU A 541 -6.99 14.21 16.12
CA LEU A 541 -8.39 14.51 16.45
C LEU A 541 -9.30 14.60 15.23
N VAL A 542 -8.78 14.64 14.00
CA VAL A 542 -9.57 14.69 12.75
C VAL A 542 -10.60 13.56 12.69
N ARG A 543 -10.29 12.39 13.26
CA ARG A 543 -11.22 11.25 13.39
C ARG A 543 -12.51 11.57 14.17
N ARG A 544 -12.57 12.67 14.91
CA ARG A 544 -13.81 13.12 15.57
C ARG A 544 -14.77 13.82 14.61
N HIS A 545 -14.26 14.26 13.46
CA HIS A 545 -14.99 15.11 12.52
C HIS A 545 -15.37 14.42 11.22
N GLY A 546 -14.76 13.28 10.90
CA GLY A 546 -15.11 12.48 9.73
C GLY A 546 -14.23 11.25 9.52
N PRO A 547 -14.56 10.41 8.53
CA PRO A 547 -13.71 9.30 8.14
C PRO A 547 -12.41 9.80 7.51
N ILE A 548 -11.29 9.12 7.80
CA ILE A 548 -9.98 9.42 7.21
C ILE A 548 -9.54 8.28 6.29
N ARG A 549 -9.34 8.59 5.03
CA ARG A 549 -8.72 7.75 4.02
C ARG A 549 -7.20 7.92 4.08
N GLU A 550 -6.50 6.88 4.51
CA GLU A 550 -5.04 6.83 4.44
C GLU A 550 -4.60 6.08 3.19
N VAL A 551 -3.94 6.79 2.27
CA VAL A 551 -3.56 6.25 0.97
C VAL A 551 -2.13 5.72 0.99
N ILE A 552 -1.98 4.40 0.77
CA ILE A 552 -0.68 3.73 0.77
C ILE A 552 -0.13 3.63 -0.65
N THR A 553 0.87 4.44 -0.93
CA THR A 553 1.39 4.70 -2.29
C THR A 553 2.52 3.75 -2.72
N GLY A 554 2.55 2.53 -2.20
CA GLY A 554 3.46 1.47 -2.64
C GLY A 554 4.97 1.71 -2.46
N GLY A 555 5.40 2.84 -1.89
CA GLY A 555 6.82 3.23 -1.97
C GLY A 555 7.03 4.73 -2.13
N ARG A 556 6.10 5.37 -2.84
CA ARG A 556 6.21 6.76 -3.27
C ARG A 556 6.01 7.74 -2.11
N PRO A 557 6.99 8.59 -1.76
CA PRO A 557 6.75 9.70 -0.85
C PRO A 557 5.84 10.73 -1.51
N MET A 558 4.86 11.21 -0.75
CA MET A 558 3.82 12.13 -1.24
C MET A 558 4.05 13.57 -0.81
N TRP A 559 4.85 13.79 0.23
CA TRP A 559 5.17 15.11 0.74
C TRP A 559 6.63 15.17 1.21
N LEU A 560 7.16 16.39 1.28
CA LEU A 560 8.51 16.70 1.70
C LEU A 560 8.45 17.79 2.76
N GLN A 561 9.00 17.49 3.93
CA GLN A 561 9.22 18.48 4.99
C GLN A 561 10.65 19.04 4.93
N TYR A 562 10.80 20.35 4.91
CA TYR A 562 12.11 20.99 5.02
C TYR A 562 12.42 21.36 6.47
N ILE A 563 13.45 20.74 7.04
CA ILE A 563 13.86 20.94 8.43
C ILE A 563 14.95 22.03 8.49
N HIS A 564 14.57 23.23 8.94
CA HIS A 564 15.46 24.39 9.08
C HIS A 564 15.27 25.09 10.43
N GLY A 565 16.26 25.91 10.81
CA GLY A 565 16.48 26.39 12.18
C GLY A 565 15.42 27.33 12.78
N THR A 566 14.26 27.54 12.14
CA THR A 566 13.21 28.47 12.61
C THR A 566 11.85 27.83 12.89
N ASN A 567 11.66 26.51 12.72
CA ASN A 567 10.37 25.83 12.96
C ASN A 567 10.22 25.23 14.37
N VAL A 568 8.97 25.05 14.83
CA VAL A 568 8.62 24.59 16.19
C VAL A 568 8.69 23.06 16.36
N ALA A 569 8.92 22.29 15.29
CA ALA A 569 8.90 20.81 15.28
C ALA A 569 10.23 20.15 14.83
N ASN A 570 11.37 20.76 15.15
CA ASN A 570 12.71 20.46 14.62
C ASN A 570 13.32 19.12 15.07
N ALA A 571 12.86 18.00 14.53
CA ALA A 571 13.65 16.77 14.58
C ALA A 571 13.56 15.99 13.27
N VAL A 572 14.73 15.63 12.74
CA VAL A 572 14.84 14.56 11.75
C VAL A 572 14.41 13.26 12.42
N ARG A 573 13.26 12.73 12.00
CA ARG A 573 12.64 11.50 12.52
C ARG A 573 12.76 10.33 11.53
N GLY A 574 13.03 10.65 10.27
CA GLY A 574 13.16 9.68 9.20
C GLY A 574 14.45 8.88 9.20
N VAL A 575 14.50 7.90 8.29
CA VAL A 575 15.68 7.06 8.01
C VAL A 575 16.37 7.57 6.76
N ARG A 576 17.71 7.63 6.74
CA ARG A 576 18.47 8.12 5.59
C ARG A 576 18.12 7.33 4.32
N VAL A 577 17.86 8.03 3.22
CA VAL A 577 17.62 7.45 1.88
C VAL A 577 18.52 8.11 0.83
N PRO A 578 18.81 7.47 -0.32
CA PRO A 578 19.68 8.06 -1.34
C PRO A 578 19.18 9.43 -1.80
N ALA A 579 20.09 10.36 -2.10
CA ALA A 579 19.75 11.72 -2.54
C ALA A 579 18.84 11.73 -3.78
N ALA A 580 19.06 10.78 -4.70
CA ALA A 580 18.24 10.59 -5.91
C ALA A 580 16.76 10.29 -5.62
N THR A 581 16.40 9.90 -4.38
CA THR A 581 15.00 9.72 -3.98
C THR A 581 14.23 11.03 -4.02
N LEU A 582 14.88 12.15 -3.71
CA LEU A 582 14.25 13.47 -3.75
C LEU A 582 13.89 13.86 -5.20
N SER A 583 14.87 13.89 -6.09
CA SER A 583 14.68 14.31 -7.49
C SER A 583 13.78 13.37 -8.30
N ARG A 584 13.70 12.09 -7.90
CA ARG A 584 12.77 11.14 -8.53
C ARG A 584 11.30 11.50 -8.33
N TRP A 585 10.94 12.05 -7.18
CA TRP A 585 9.54 12.22 -6.78
C TRP A 585 9.11 13.66 -6.63
N PHE A 586 10.03 14.58 -6.39
CA PHE A 586 9.76 16.00 -6.16
C PHE A 586 10.45 16.85 -7.22
N ASP A 587 9.80 17.96 -7.56
CA ASP A 587 10.38 19.02 -8.36
C ASP A 587 10.71 20.19 -7.43
N VAL A 588 11.96 20.25 -6.98
CA VAL A 588 12.44 21.28 -6.05
C VAL A 588 13.82 21.76 -6.49
N GLU A 589 14.09 23.03 -6.27
CA GLU A 589 15.39 23.66 -6.55
C GLU A 589 16.35 23.56 -5.36
N MET A 590 15.91 22.97 -4.23
CA MET A 590 16.81 22.66 -3.11
C MET A 590 17.70 21.46 -3.43
N HIS A 591 19.02 21.65 -3.29
CA HIS A 591 19.99 20.61 -3.60
C HIS A 591 20.09 19.56 -2.49
N ALA A 592 19.80 18.30 -2.84
CA ALA A 592 20.23 17.17 -2.02
C ALA A 592 21.75 16.98 -2.15
N ARG A 593 22.42 16.78 -1.01
CA ARG A 593 23.84 16.47 -0.97
C ARG A 593 24.08 15.11 -1.64
N PRO A 594 24.93 15.01 -2.68
CA PRO A 594 25.27 13.74 -3.30
C PRO A 594 25.81 12.74 -2.28
N ASP A 595 25.49 11.46 -2.47
CA ASP A 595 25.99 10.40 -1.61
C ASP A 595 27.50 10.20 -1.90
N ALA A 596 28.37 10.80 -1.07
CA ALA A 596 29.82 10.89 -1.32
C ALA A 596 30.52 9.53 -1.53
N SER A 597 30.03 8.47 -0.88
CA SER A 597 30.37 7.06 -1.14
C SER A 597 29.36 6.12 -0.47
N TRP A 598 29.27 4.86 -0.95
CA TRP A 598 28.37 3.86 -0.36
C TRP A 598 28.68 3.62 1.14
N LEU A 599 29.96 3.66 1.52
CA LEU A 599 30.41 3.46 2.91
C LEU A 599 29.90 4.58 3.82
N ILE A 600 30.03 5.85 3.38
CA ILE A 600 29.53 6.99 4.15
C ILE A 600 28.01 6.93 4.29
N PHE A 601 27.31 6.60 3.19
CA PHE A 601 25.86 6.40 3.21
C PHE A 601 25.42 5.30 4.17
N ALA A 602 26.08 4.13 4.15
CA ALA A 602 25.78 3.02 5.06
C ALA A 602 26.01 3.40 6.53
N THR A 603 27.06 4.17 6.80
CA THR A 603 27.38 4.66 8.15
C THR A 603 26.29 5.64 8.64
N ASP A 604 25.86 6.56 7.78
CA ASP A 604 24.80 7.52 8.10
C ASP A 604 23.42 6.86 8.21
N LEU A 605 23.17 5.80 7.43
CA LEU A 605 21.98 4.96 7.58
C LEU A 605 21.93 4.32 8.97
N VAL A 606 23.00 3.64 9.38
CA VAL A 606 23.08 3.02 10.72
C VAL A 606 22.94 4.06 11.83
N ARG A 607 23.58 5.23 11.68
CA ARG A 607 23.44 6.35 12.62
C ARG A 607 22.00 6.87 12.69
N SER A 608 21.31 7.00 11.57
CA SER A 608 19.90 7.44 11.54
C SER A 608 18.98 6.44 12.25
N HIS A 609 19.22 5.14 12.09
CA HIS A 609 18.52 4.10 12.84
C HIS A 609 18.78 4.20 14.35
N ALA A 610 20.04 4.38 14.76
CA ALA A 610 20.40 4.50 16.17
C ALA A 610 19.83 5.78 16.81
N ALA A 611 19.90 6.91 16.11
CA ALA A 611 19.32 8.18 16.56
C ALA A 611 17.81 8.08 16.75
N ARG A 612 17.11 7.43 15.82
CA ARG A 612 15.67 7.18 15.90
C ARG A 612 15.29 6.30 17.10
N VAL A 613 16.05 5.24 17.36
CA VAL A 613 15.83 4.38 18.54
C VAL A 613 16.09 5.13 19.85
N ARG A 614 17.11 6.00 19.91
CA ARG A 614 17.34 6.86 21.08
C ARG A 614 16.21 7.86 21.29
N PHE A 615 15.71 8.47 20.21
CA PHE A 615 14.57 9.39 20.26
C PHE A 615 13.30 8.71 20.80
N TRP A 616 13.04 7.46 20.40
CA TRP A 616 11.97 6.64 20.98
C TRP A 616 12.15 6.38 22.48
N GLY A 617 13.40 6.22 22.94
CA GLY A 617 13.70 6.05 24.36
C GLY A 617 13.35 7.28 25.21
N GLY A 618 13.45 8.49 24.64
CA GLY A 618 13.06 9.75 25.29
C GLY A 618 11.57 10.09 25.14
N THR A 619 10.92 9.60 24.09
CA THR A 619 9.50 9.86 23.79
C THR A 619 8.82 8.58 23.25
N PRO A 620 8.34 7.69 24.14
CA PRO A 620 7.79 6.37 23.76
C PRO A 620 6.58 6.43 22.84
N TYR A 621 5.84 7.55 22.85
CA TYR A 621 4.69 7.79 21.97
C TYR A 621 5.04 7.65 20.48
N TYR A 622 6.16 8.20 20.03
CA TYR A 622 6.59 8.11 18.63
C TYR A 622 7.01 6.70 18.20
N ALA A 623 7.36 5.82 19.15
CA ALA A 623 7.60 4.42 18.85
C ALA A 623 6.30 3.69 18.49
N VAL A 624 5.20 4.05 19.15
CA VAL A 624 3.85 3.54 18.86
C VAL A 624 3.39 4.02 17.49
N GLU A 625 3.53 5.33 17.19
CA GLU A 625 3.18 5.87 15.87
C GLU A 625 3.99 5.23 14.74
N TYR A 626 5.28 4.98 14.94
CA TYR A 626 6.10 4.28 13.95
C TYR A 626 5.63 2.84 13.70
N VAL A 627 5.27 2.15 14.78
CA VAL A 627 4.75 0.78 14.71
C VAL A 627 3.38 0.78 14.02
N ASP A 628 2.51 1.75 14.31
CA ASP A 628 1.22 1.94 13.63
C ASP A 628 1.42 2.27 12.14
N ALA A 629 2.34 3.16 11.78
CA ALA A 629 2.69 3.44 10.38
C ALA A 629 3.22 2.20 9.64
N LEU A 630 4.05 1.39 10.31
CA LEU A 630 4.53 0.13 9.78
C LEU A 630 3.36 -0.84 9.53
N PHE A 631 2.39 -0.89 10.44
CA PHE A 631 1.19 -1.71 10.27
C PHE A 631 0.26 -1.18 9.18
N ASP A 632 0.08 0.13 9.08
CA ASP A 632 -0.75 0.79 8.06
C ASP A 632 -0.16 0.54 6.65
N ARG A 633 1.18 0.56 6.50
CA ARG A 633 1.87 0.13 5.25
C ARG A 633 1.59 -1.32 4.87
N ILE A 634 1.32 -2.19 5.84
CA ILE A 634 1.03 -3.61 5.58
C ILE A 634 -0.45 -3.82 5.29
N ARG A 635 -1.35 -3.06 5.93
CA ARG A 635 -2.79 -3.09 5.64
C ARG A 635 -3.13 -2.60 4.24
N GLY A 636 -2.31 -1.72 3.67
CA GLY A 636 -2.64 -1.04 2.42
C GLY A 636 -3.59 0.13 2.65
N THR A 637 -4.08 0.71 1.56
CA THR A 637 -4.96 1.88 1.58
C THR A 637 -6.26 1.52 2.30
N HIS A 638 -6.64 2.30 3.32
CA HIS A 638 -7.76 1.94 4.20
C HIS A 638 -8.48 3.19 4.75
N VAL A 639 -9.71 3.00 5.21
CA VAL A 639 -10.50 4.06 5.87
C VAL A 639 -10.55 3.84 7.37
N LYS A 640 -10.21 4.90 8.10
CA LYS A 640 -10.30 5.03 9.55
C LYS A 640 -11.66 5.67 9.89
N LYS A 641 -12.60 4.88 10.44
CA LYS A 641 -13.94 5.35 10.83
C LYS A 641 -13.88 6.43 11.93
N PRO A 642 -14.91 7.30 12.04
CA PRO A 642 -14.98 8.29 13.11
C PRO A 642 -14.92 7.64 14.49
N ALA A 643 -14.22 8.28 15.42
CA ALA A 643 -14.23 7.82 16.81
C ALA A 643 -15.58 8.17 17.44
N GLY A 644 -16.37 7.16 17.82
CA GLY A 644 -17.58 7.37 18.62
C GLY A 644 -17.23 8.15 19.89
N ALA A 645 -18.06 9.14 20.24
CA ALA A 645 -17.88 10.01 21.40
C ALA A 645 -18.05 9.22 22.72
N SER A 646 -17.09 8.35 23.06
CA SER A 646 -17.00 7.74 24.40
C SER A 646 -15.61 7.14 24.62
N VAL A 647 -14.67 7.89 25.22
CA VAL A 647 -13.51 7.28 25.89
C VAL A 647 -13.10 8.13 27.10
N HIS A 648 -13.75 7.91 28.25
CA HIS A 648 -12.99 7.84 29.50
C HIS A 648 -12.45 6.40 29.61
N GLY A 649 -11.27 6.20 29.05
CA GLY A 649 -10.49 4.98 29.18
C GLY A 649 -9.05 5.39 29.50
N PRO A 650 -8.43 4.89 30.58
CA PRO A 650 -7.16 5.43 31.04
C PRO A 650 -6.03 5.11 30.06
N PRO A 651 -5.02 5.99 29.92
CA PRO A 651 -3.88 5.75 29.06
C PRO A 651 -3.12 4.48 29.48
N LEU A 652 -2.80 3.65 28.48
CA LEU A 652 -2.15 2.33 28.51
C LEU A 652 -0.83 2.20 29.31
N LEU A 653 -0.33 3.26 29.96
CA LEU A 653 0.96 3.29 30.64
C LEU A 653 0.89 3.14 32.17
N SER A 654 -0.27 3.26 32.81
CA SER A 654 -0.39 3.03 34.27
C SER A 654 -0.30 1.54 34.67
N ALA A 655 -0.60 0.63 33.74
CA ALA A 655 -0.56 -0.81 33.99
C ALA A 655 0.83 -1.46 33.76
N LEU A 656 1.70 -0.84 32.95
CA LEU A 656 3.03 -1.38 32.62
C LEU A 656 4.17 -0.84 33.51
N VAL A 657 3.93 0.24 34.27
CA VAL A 657 4.93 0.81 35.21
C VAL A 657 4.79 0.27 36.64
N ARG A 658 3.69 -0.44 36.97
CA ARG A 658 3.47 -0.98 38.33
C ARG A 658 4.15 -2.33 38.63
N SER A 659 4.96 -2.90 37.73
CA SER A 659 5.67 -4.18 37.99
C SER A 659 7.17 -4.05 38.28
N ARG A 660 7.67 -2.87 38.68
CA ARG A 660 9.01 -2.72 39.27
C ARG A 660 8.92 -2.05 40.64
N LYS A 661 8.47 -2.80 41.65
CA LYS A 661 8.85 -2.56 43.05
C LYS A 661 9.82 -3.65 43.45
N GLY A 662 11.03 -3.26 43.80
CA GLY A 662 12.05 -4.18 44.29
C GLY A 662 13.47 -3.63 44.24
N VAL A 663 13.69 -2.34 44.49
CA VAL A 663 14.99 -1.84 44.98
C VAL A 663 14.71 -0.67 45.92
N SER A 664 15.06 -0.85 47.19
CA SER A 664 15.06 0.16 48.23
C SER A 664 16.15 1.20 47.98
N MET A 665 15.84 2.48 48.16
CA MET A 665 16.85 3.44 48.62
C MET A 665 16.23 4.38 49.64
N LEU A 666 16.93 4.44 50.78
CA LEU A 666 16.67 5.25 51.94
C LEU A 666 16.54 6.73 51.58
N VAL A 667 15.50 7.34 52.13
CA VAL A 667 15.41 8.77 52.39
C VAL A 667 16.43 9.11 53.48
N ARG A 668 17.41 9.97 53.17
CA ARG A 668 18.12 10.76 54.18
C ARG A 668 17.68 12.21 54.02
N ARG A 669 16.94 12.69 55.03
CA ARG A 669 16.57 14.09 55.28
C ARG A 669 17.72 14.84 55.96
N GLY A 670 17.70 16.16 55.81
CA GLY A 670 18.43 17.17 56.59
C GLY A 670 19.73 17.57 55.91
N GLY A 671 20.05 18.83 55.69
CA GLY A 671 19.61 20.10 56.28
C GLY A 671 20.83 21.03 56.27
N SER A 672 20.59 22.34 56.19
CA SER A 672 21.51 23.48 55.95
C SER A 672 22.07 23.61 54.53
#